data_AF-A0A940BL62-F1
#
_entry.id   AF-A0A940BL62-F1
#
_cell.length_a   1.000
_cell.length_b   1.000
_cell.length_c   1.000
_cell.angle_alpha   90.00
_cell.angle_beta   90.00
_cell.angle_gamma   90.00
#
_symmetry.space_group_name_H-M   'P 1'
#
loop_
_entity.id
_entity.type
_entity.pdbx_description
1 polymer ?
#
loop_
_entity_poly.entity_id
_entity_poly.type
_entity_poly.pdbx_seq_one_letter_code
_entity_poly.pdbx_strand_id
1 'polypeptide(L)'
;MSAVFLLLSLILGITSSASSKDTRARLNVLAYPSDFYVAKNGNCYVVNGVGNVFKTNLSSSVWTDIMLKDEDNIFGPGLKTVYELQDSVLLLGGSFFRSGSISRSVDGGKSFDNDMTQTSYIDAMYSDGANRVWAVDIEQDLYYSEDAGKTWTKKPIYTDEKEYNRTSSIYFEADGKVGYITTYRNSILKTTDGGDSFTRIPTPGDQLPNKSKRYEASEVKCFVPVGKHYFVEQYGHIYMSGQDSICWQKVDSLKWIARSSELGLFAITSSANVAFFDSDLNLKWMQKMPEPLLNEAMLPISGSLFSEANLKCVCDGQVYFLLTDSYDICSIGEKGVKMYTFYSDKKIEYNEDYLQYSRVDTLKGMILKSDGRDVVCRASSGSWYRLASIPREIRNQWTDKENYYVSDFYLNKYKIDCEHRRVEPYESNLAELDNLTIESVVLETYSGGCIGSPIHNAVRYELNAEGDFERRKFFKLSTPNRFPKKLEKADLDSLWAVLKKGLDGKPESIPFSVTEEDKKCYRRYVDKKLSDFIKEEGVRDFFYLFADSINTLDAGTIANILSMGNPYAIDATGINQTNFVFILSNGEFLLLRNLKLSPNYLAIPWLASYKGEDFAVRSLRVGLWLDAVTKGLFLRCTTKEQAMWQIARYYWEKQ
;
A
#
# COMPACT_ATOMS: atom_id res chain seq x y z
N MET A 1 14.67 -39.75 13.25
CA MET A 1 15.63 -38.77 13.79
C MET A 1 16.11 -37.95 12.61
N SER A 2 15.55 -36.74 12.46
CA SER A 2 16.02 -35.63 11.62
C SER A 2 16.12 -35.86 10.10
N ALA A 3 15.95 -34.91 9.20
CA ALA A 3 15.39 -33.58 9.16
C ALA A 3 15.58 -33.14 7.69
N VAL A 4 14.52 -32.63 7.06
CA VAL A 4 14.53 -31.29 6.43
C VAL A 4 14.99 -31.10 4.96
N PHE A 5 14.14 -30.29 4.31
CA PHE A 5 14.19 -29.53 3.06
C PHE A 5 13.74 -30.17 1.73
N LEU A 6 12.42 -30.09 1.54
CA LEU A 6 11.74 -29.93 0.25
C LEU A 6 12.40 -28.83 -0.60
N LEU A 7 13.02 -29.24 -1.71
CA LEU A 7 13.09 -28.45 -2.93
C LEU A 7 11.71 -28.54 -3.60
N LEU A 8 10.86 -27.52 -3.41
CA LEU A 8 9.69 -27.33 -4.26
C LEU A 8 10.09 -26.42 -5.41
N SER A 9 10.41 -27.09 -6.51
CA SER A 9 10.62 -26.59 -7.86
C SER A 9 9.50 -25.65 -8.31
N LEU A 10 9.82 -24.38 -8.51
CA LEU A 10 9.12 -23.49 -9.44
C LEU A 10 9.80 -23.62 -10.81
N ILE A 11 9.53 -24.75 -11.47
CA ILE A 11 9.79 -24.94 -12.90
C ILE A 11 8.58 -24.35 -13.63
N LEU A 12 8.70 -23.11 -14.10
CA LEU A 12 7.88 -22.63 -15.21
C LEU A 12 8.49 -23.17 -16.51
N GLY A 13 7.69 -23.91 -17.29
CA GLY A 13 8.11 -24.65 -18.47
C GLY A 13 8.61 -23.79 -19.63
N ILE A 14 9.91 -23.94 -19.92
CA ILE A 14 10.57 -24.32 -21.19
C ILE A 14 9.88 -23.93 -22.52
N THR A 15 10.57 -23.12 -23.35
CA THR A 15 11.14 -23.57 -24.64
C THR A 15 12.32 -22.67 -25.05
N SER A 16 13.46 -23.31 -25.31
CA SER A 16 14.60 -22.75 -26.03
C SER A 16 14.26 -22.66 -27.51
N SER A 17 13.55 -21.62 -27.89
CA SER A 17 13.58 -21.01 -29.21
C SER A 17 13.89 -19.54 -28.96
N ALA A 18 14.77 -18.91 -29.76
CA ALA A 18 15.15 -17.50 -29.59
C ALA A 18 13.93 -16.65 -29.20
N SER A 19 13.78 -16.38 -27.89
CA SER A 19 12.53 -15.82 -27.39
C SER A 19 12.37 -14.46 -28.04
N SER A 20 11.25 -14.25 -28.74
CA SER A 20 10.89 -12.92 -29.21
C SER A 20 11.03 -11.97 -28.02
N LYS A 21 11.90 -10.99 -28.17
CA LYS A 21 12.15 -9.98 -27.15
C LYS A 21 10.82 -9.28 -26.86
N ASP A 22 10.28 -9.45 -25.65
CA ASP A 22 8.99 -8.85 -25.31
C ASP A 22 9.16 -7.34 -25.16
N THR A 23 8.57 -6.58 -26.07
CA THR A 23 8.65 -5.12 -26.11
C THR A 23 7.42 -4.46 -25.49
N ARG A 24 6.45 -5.21 -24.97
CA ARG A 24 5.19 -4.63 -24.47
C ARG A 24 5.43 -3.97 -23.10
N ALA A 25 4.96 -2.73 -22.98
CA ALA A 25 5.04 -1.97 -21.74
C ALA A 25 4.07 -2.56 -20.71
N ARG A 26 4.41 -2.47 -19.42
CA ARG A 26 3.43 -2.70 -18.36
C ARG A 26 2.34 -1.63 -18.45
N LEU A 27 1.13 -2.02 -18.05
CA LEU A 27 0.07 -1.04 -17.91
C LEU A 27 0.43 -0.07 -16.77
N ASN A 28 0.51 1.21 -17.09
CA ASN A 28 0.66 2.27 -16.10
C ASN A 28 -0.71 2.87 -15.81
N VAL A 29 -1.36 2.41 -14.74
CA VAL A 29 -2.59 3.00 -14.25
C VAL A 29 -2.21 4.19 -13.39
N LEU A 30 -2.31 5.40 -13.94
CA LEU A 30 -2.14 6.62 -13.15
C LEU A 30 -3.27 6.71 -12.11
N ALA A 31 -2.95 7.10 -10.88
CA ALA A 31 -3.88 7.16 -9.74
C ALA A 31 -4.43 5.79 -9.27
N TYR A 32 -4.92 5.75 -8.03
CA TYR A 32 -5.38 4.52 -7.39
C TYR A 32 -6.58 3.90 -8.12
N PRO A 33 -6.61 2.57 -8.32
CA PRO A 33 -7.79 1.89 -8.81
C PRO A 33 -8.93 2.11 -7.80
N SER A 34 -10.10 2.51 -8.29
CA SER A 34 -11.32 2.64 -7.50
C SER A 34 -12.03 1.30 -7.36
N ASP A 35 -12.10 0.52 -8.45
CA ASP A 35 -12.79 -0.77 -8.51
C ASP A 35 -12.09 -1.74 -9.48
N PHE A 36 -12.29 -3.03 -9.24
CA PHE A 36 -11.84 -4.14 -10.07
C PHE A 36 -13.00 -5.12 -10.23
N TYR A 37 -13.30 -5.53 -11.46
CA TYR A 37 -14.39 -6.46 -11.77
C TYR A 37 -13.91 -7.61 -12.66
N VAL A 38 -14.39 -8.82 -12.38
CA VAL A 38 -14.20 -10.01 -13.23
C VAL A 38 -15.57 -10.50 -13.68
N ALA A 39 -15.81 -10.45 -14.98
CA ALA A 39 -17.03 -10.96 -15.60
C ALA A 39 -16.98 -12.49 -15.73
N LYS A 40 -18.15 -13.13 -15.81
CA LYS A 40 -18.27 -14.60 -15.98
C LYS A 40 -17.58 -15.13 -17.24
N ASN A 41 -17.50 -14.32 -18.29
CA ASN A 41 -16.81 -14.67 -19.53
C ASN A 41 -15.27 -14.48 -19.45
N GLY A 42 -14.74 -14.15 -18.28
CA GLY A 42 -13.33 -13.94 -18.02
C GLY A 42 -12.81 -12.57 -18.43
N ASN A 43 -13.66 -11.64 -18.89
CA ASN A 43 -13.26 -10.24 -19.03
C ASN A 43 -12.96 -9.64 -17.66
N CYS A 44 -11.97 -8.77 -17.60
CA CYS A 44 -11.59 -8.08 -16.38
C CYS A 44 -11.53 -6.58 -16.65
N TYR A 45 -11.96 -5.80 -15.66
CA TYR A 45 -12.03 -4.35 -15.73
C TYR A 45 -11.41 -3.72 -14.50
N VAL A 46 -10.68 -2.63 -14.70
CA VAL A 46 -10.17 -1.77 -13.63
C VAL A 46 -10.59 -0.35 -13.96
N VAL A 47 -11.16 0.35 -12.99
CA VAL A 47 -11.43 1.79 -13.10
C VAL A 47 -10.64 2.54 -12.02
N ASN A 48 -10.23 3.77 -12.30
CA ASN A 48 -9.49 4.60 -11.34
C ASN A 48 -10.20 5.93 -11.06
N GLY A 49 -9.75 6.62 -10.02
CA GLY A 49 -10.36 7.90 -9.58
C GLY A 49 -10.12 9.09 -10.52
N VAL A 50 -9.41 8.89 -11.63
CA VAL A 50 -9.20 9.91 -12.68
C VAL A 50 -9.98 9.59 -13.97
N GLY A 51 -10.76 8.50 -13.96
CA GLY A 51 -11.70 8.17 -15.02
C GLY A 51 -11.21 7.30 -16.15
N ASN A 52 -10.10 6.58 -15.99
CA ASN A 52 -9.72 5.56 -16.95
C ASN A 52 -10.47 4.26 -16.68
N VAL A 53 -10.73 3.54 -17.76
CA VAL A 53 -11.31 2.20 -17.73
C VAL A 53 -10.38 1.28 -18.51
N PHE A 54 -9.73 0.37 -17.81
CA PHE A 54 -8.84 -0.63 -18.40
C PHE A 54 -9.57 -1.95 -18.51
N LYS A 55 -9.47 -2.59 -19.68
CA LYS A 55 -10.08 -3.89 -19.97
C LYS A 55 -9.02 -4.91 -20.36
N THR A 56 -9.19 -6.15 -19.91
CA THR A 56 -8.52 -7.34 -20.45
C THR A 56 -9.44 -8.56 -20.42
N ASN A 57 -8.92 -9.73 -20.79
CA ASN A 57 -9.56 -11.02 -20.56
C ASN A 57 -8.51 -11.98 -19.95
N LEU A 58 -8.92 -12.86 -19.04
CA LEU A 58 -8.03 -13.83 -18.39
C LEU A 58 -7.29 -14.77 -19.37
N SER A 59 -7.79 -14.90 -20.60
CA SER A 59 -7.12 -15.63 -21.70
C SER A 59 -6.17 -14.77 -22.55
N SER A 60 -6.27 -13.45 -22.44
CA SER A 60 -5.37 -12.48 -23.09
C SER A 60 -4.18 -12.17 -22.19
N SER A 61 -3.12 -11.58 -22.75
CA SER A 61 -2.03 -10.99 -21.97
C SER A 61 -1.98 -9.46 -22.12
N VAL A 62 -3.01 -8.86 -22.70
CA VAL A 62 -3.03 -7.46 -23.14
C VAL A 62 -4.19 -6.71 -22.49
N TRP A 63 -3.88 -5.61 -21.82
CA TRP A 63 -4.81 -4.59 -21.34
C TRP A 63 -4.92 -3.46 -22.35
N THR A 64 -6.11 -2.91 -22.45
CA THR A 64 -6.42 -1.76 -23.29
C THR A 64 -7.19 -0.74 -22.47
N ASP A 65 -6.81 0.53 -22.59
CA ASP A 65 -7.61 1.65 -22.10
C ASP A 65 -8.76 1.87 -23.08
N ILE A 66 -9.99 1.60 -22.62
CA ILE A 66 -11.19 1.66 -23.45
C ILE A 66 -11.95 2.98 -23.27
N MET A 67 -11.55 3.85 -22.33
CA MET A 67 -12.14 5.17 -22.18
C MET A 67 -11.17 6.22 -22.73
N LEU A 68 -11.32 6.55 -24.02
CA LEU A 68 -10.49 7.56 -24.69
C LEU A 68 -10.72 8.95 -24.05
N LYS A 69 -9.62 9.62 -23.72
CA LYS A 69 -9.60 11.04 -23.36
C LYS A 69 -9.98 11.84 -24.60
N ASP A 70 -11.24 12.20 -24.78
CA ASP A 70 -11.55 13.33 -25.65
C ASP A 70 -10.82 14.56 -25.11
N GLU A 71 -10.27 15.40 -25.99
CA GLU A 71 -9.54 16.62 -25.60
C GLU A 71 -10.41 17.56 -24.74
N ASP A 72 -11.74 17.43 -24.84
CA ASP A 72 -12.73 18.15 -24.03
C ASP A 72 -13.05 17.47 -22.68
N ASN A 73 -12.60 16.24 -22.45
CA ASN A 73 -12.85 15.47 -21.23
C ASN A 73 -11.74 15.73 -20.17
N ILE A 74 -11.64 17.00 -19.77
CA ILE A 74 -10.60 17.57 -18.89
C ILE A 74 -10.92 17.31 -17.38
N PHE A 75 -12.03 16.65 -17.04
CA PHE A 75 -12.45 16.49 -15.64
C PHE A 75 -12.48 15.01 -15.23
N GLY A 76 -11.47 14.57 -14.47
CA GLY A 76 -11.33 13.20 -13.99
C GLY A 76 -12.55 12.75 -13.18
N PRO A 77 -13.40 11.86 -13.70
CA PRO A 77 -14.56 11.38 -12.97
C PRO A 77 -14.05 10.52 -11.83
N GLY A 78 -14.60 10.75 -10.63
CA GLY A 78 -14.46 9.83 -9.53
C GLY A 78 -15.25 8.57 -9.83
N LEU A 79 -14.86 7.80 -10.86
CA LEU A 79 -15.41 6.48 -11.16
C LEU A 79 -15.21 5.63 -9.92
N LYS A 80 -16.30 5.02 -9.48
CA LYS A 80 -16.36 4.21 -8.27
C LYS A 80 -16.58 2.74 -8.57
N THR A 81 -17.15 2.41 -9.71
CA THR A 81 -17.53 1.02 -10.00
C THR A 81 -17.68 0.73 -11.48
N VAL A 82 -17.50 -0.54 -11.84
CA VAL A 82 -17.68 -1.09 -13.18
C VAL A 82 -18.34 -2.47 -13.12
N TYR A 83 -19.34 -2.70 -13.98
CA TYR A 83 -19.94 -4.01 -14.20
C TYR A 83 -20.06 -4.32 -15.69
N GLU A 84 -19.89 -5.60 -16.06
CA GLU A 84 -20.26 -6.13 -17.37
C GLU A 84 -21.52 -6.99 -17.24
N LEU A 85 -22.51 -6.67 -18.06
CA LEU A 85 -23.81 -7.32 -18.16
C LEU A 85 -24.01 -7.84 -19.58
N GLN A 86 -24.79 -8.92 -19.73
CA GLN A 86 -25.16 -9.47 -21.05
C GLN A 86 -23.94 -9.66 -22.00
N ASP A 87 -22.78 -10.03 -21.46
CA ASP A 87 -21.50 -10.25 -22.18
C ASP A 87 -20.92 -9.06 -22.98
N SER A 88 -21.53 -7.87 -22.94
CA SER A 88 -21.01 -6.69 -23.65
C SER A 88 -21.48 -5.34 -23.15
N VAL A 89 -22.53 -5.31 -22.31
CA VAL A 89 -23.06 -4.06 -21.77
C VAL A 89 -22.21 -3.66 -20.57
N LEU A 90 -21.57 -2.50 -20.64
CA LEU A 90 -20.82 -1.96 -19.51
C LEU A 90 -21.64 -0.91 -18.79
N LEU A 91 -21.63 -0.96 -17.46
CA LEU A 91 -22.14 0.10 -16.60
C LEU A 91 -21.01 0.64 -15.74
N LEU A 92 -20.86 1.96 -15.77
CA LEU A 92 -19.91 2.70 -14.95
C LEU A 92 -20.70 3.60 -14.01
N GLY A 93 -20.36 3.55 -12.72
CA GLY A 93 -20.94 4.43 -11.70
C GLY A 93 -19.89 5.30 -11.04
N GLY A 94 -20.23 6.55 -10.73
CA GLY A 94 -19.35 7.48 -10.01
C GLY A 94 -19.82 8.93 -10.07
N SER A 95 -18.87 9.86 -9.89
CA SER A 95 -19.10 11.28 -10.13
C SER A 95 -18.55 11.67 -11.49
N PHE A 96 -19.42 12.09 -12.40
CA PHE A 96 -19.02 12.73 -13.64
C PHE A 96 -19.30 14.23 -13.47
N PHE A 97 -18.28 15.09 -13.62
CA PHE A 97 -18.52 16.53 -13.57
C PHE A 97 -19.38 16.92 -14.79
N ARG A 98 -20.58 17.46 -14.56
CA ARG A 98 -21.48 18.07 -15.57
C ARG A 98 -22.24 17.11 -16.51
N SER A 99 -22.19 15.79 -16.27
CA SER A 99 -23.07 14.79 -16.89
C SER A 99 -23.40 13.72 -15.83
N GLY A 100 -24.54 13.04 -15.91
CA GLY A 100 -25.04 12.24 -14.77
C GLY A 100 -24.14 11.09 -14.29
N SER A 101 -24.49 10.50 -13.16
CA SER A 101 -23.63 9.61 -12.36
C SER A 101 -23.50 8.15 -12.82
N ILE A 102 -24.22 7.74 -13.88
CA ILE A 102 -24.14 6.40 -14.46
C ILE A 102 -23.97 6.52 -15.97
N SER A 103 -22.97 5.84 -16.51
CA SER A 103 -22.70 5.73 -17.95
C SER A 103 -22.88 4.29 -18.41
N ARG A 104 -23.47 4.11 -19.60
CA ARG A 104 -23.78 2.80 -20.17
C ARG A 104 -23.16 2.64 -21.54
N SER A 105 -22.48 1.53 -21.79
CA SER A 105 -22.01 1.14 -23.12
C SER A 105 -22.69 -0.15 -23.54
N VAL A 106 -23.03 -0.27 -24.83
CA VAL A 106 -23.56 -1.51 -25.43
C VAL A 106 -22.58 -2.17 -26.41
N ASP A 107 -21.43 -1.56 -26.64
CA ASP A 107 -20.43 -1.97 -27.63
C ASP A 107 -19.08 -2.37 -26.99
N GLY A 108 -19.12 -2.76 -25.71
CA GLY A 108 -17.96 -3.22 -24.95
C GLY A 108 -17.02 -2.09 -24.53
N GLY A 109 -17.55 -0.86 -24.42
CA GLY A 109 -16.86 0.34 -23.96
C GLY A 109 -16.22 1.18 -25.06
N LYS A 110 -16.58 0.98 -26.33
CA LYS A 110 -16.08 1.85 -27.42
C LYS A 110 -16.81 3.19 -27.45
N SER A 111 -18.08 3.20 -27.02
CA SER A 111 -18.88 4.41 -26.80
C SER A 111 -19.74 4.26 -25.54
N PHE A 112 -20.07 5.40 -24.91
CA PHE A 112 -20.88 5.47 -23.70
C PHE A 112 -22.02 6.47 -23.87
N ASP A 113 -23.23 6.02 -23.53
CA ASP A 113 -24.38 6.87 -23.29
C ASP A 113 -24.29 7.39 -21.85
N ASN A 114 -24.23 8.71 -21.68
CA ASN A 114 -24.11 9.36 -20.38
C ASN A 114 -25.46 9.86 -19.87
N ASP A 115 -25.56 10.04 -18.54
CA ASP A 115 -26.71 10.62 -17.83
C ASP A 115 -28.00 9.79 -17.83
N MET A 116 -27.88 8.53 -17.40
CA MET A 116 -29.04 7.62 -17.31
C MET A 116 -29.96 7.90 -16.11
N THR A 117 -29.55 8.74 -15.15
CA THR A 117 -30.22 8.88 -13.84
C THR A 117 -30.41 10.33 -13.35
N GLN A 118 -29.87 11.35 -14.04
CA GLN A 118 -29.98 12.77 -13.70
C GLN A 118 -29.51 13.15 -12.27
N THR A 119 -28.69 12.31 -11.63
CA THR A 119 -28.06 12.59 -10.32
C THR A 119 -26.61 13.05 -10.49
N SER A 120 -26.06 13.70 -9.45
CA SER A 120 -24.70 14.26 -9.43
C SER A 120 -23.63 13.35 -8.83
N TYR A 121 -24.04 12.31 -8.06
CA TYR A 121 -23.10 11.33 -7.50
C TYR A 121 -23.74 9.98 -7.15
N ILE A 122 -23.23 8.83 -7.64
CA ILE A 122 -23.57 7.49 -7.11
C ILE A 122 -22.62 7.12 -5.97
N ASP A 123 -23.16 6.80 -4.81
CA ASP A 123 -22.43 6.31 -3.63
C ASP A 123 -22.08 4.83 -3.74
N ALA A 124 -23.04 3.99 -4.13
CA ALA A 124 -22.85 2.56 -4.27
C ALA A 124 -23.72 1.97 -5.40
N MET A 125 -23.23 0.92 -6.06
CA MET A 125 -23.96 0.21 -7.10
C MET A 125 -23.74 -1.29 -6.97
N TYR A 126 -24.79 -2.06 -7.19
CA TYR A 126 -24.79 -3.51 -7.17
C TYR A 126 -25.51 -4.04 -8.41
N SER A 127 -24.97 -5.12 -8.98
CA SER A 127 -25.64 -5.86 -10.04
C SER A 127 -25.68 -7.35 -9.73
N ASP A 128 -26.73 -8.01 -10.21
CA ASP A 128 -26.81 -9.48 -10.21
C ASP A 128 -25.93 -10.14 -11.30
N GLY A 129 -25.18 -9.34 -12.07
CA GLY A 129 -24.34 -9.82 -13.17
C GLY A 129 -25.14 -10.33 -14.37
N ALA A 130 -26.44 -10.02 -14.43
CA ALA A 130 -27.30 -10.35 -15.55
C ALA A 130 -27.99 -9.08 -16.09
N ASN A 131 -29.16 -8.73 -15.57
CA ASN A 131 -29.96 -7.61 -16.07
C ASN A 131 -30.30 -6.59 -14.99
N ARG A 132 -30.30 -6.99 -13.71
CA ARG A 132 -30.75 -6.12 -12.64
C ARG A 132 -29.61 -5.36 -12.03
N VAL A 133 -29.87 -4.09 -11.77
CA VAL A 133 -28.90 -3.15 -11.22
C VAL A 133 -29.61 -2.25 -10.23
N TRP A 134 -28.97 -2.07 -9.09
CA TRP A 134 -29.38 -1.13 -8.06
C TRP A 134 -28.26 -0.14 -7.84
N ALA A 135 -28.58 1.14 -7.75
CA ALA A 135 -27.63 2.19 -7.40
C ALA A 135 -28.25 3.09 -6.34
N VAL A 136 -27.43 3.60 -5.42
CA VAL A 136 -27.84 4.60 -4.44
C VAL A 136 -27.01 5.84 -4.65
N ASP A 137 -27.68 6.98 -4.72
CA ASP A 137 -27.01 8.26 -4.88
C ASP A 137 -26.76 8.96 -3.54
N ILE A 138 -26.07 10.09 -3.58
CA ILE A 138 -25.75 10.89 -2.38
C ILE A 138 -27.00 11.48 -1.69
N GLU A 139 -28.12 11.56 -2.41
CA GLU A 139 -29.42 12.03 -1.89
C GLU A 139 -30.21 10.90 -1.19
N GLN A 140 -29.64 9.68 -1.14
CA GLN A 140 -30.29 8.45 -0.65
C GLN A 140 -31.52 8.06 -1.47
N ASP A 141 -31.44 8.24 -2.78
CA ASP A 141 -32.41 7.66 -3.70
C ASP A 141 -31.89 6.33 -4.24
N LEU A 142 -32.76 5.32 -4.19
CA LEU A 142 -32.55 4.03 -4.83
C LEU A 142 -32.98 4.11 -6.30
N TYR A 143 -32.04 3.87 -7.19
CA TYR A 143 -32.25 3.65 -8.60
C TYR A 143 -32.25 2.16 -8.89
N TYR A 144 -33.27 1.68 -9.60
CA TYR A 144 -33.38 0.28 -10.01
C TYR A 144 -33.62 0.16 -11.52
N SER A 145 -32.88 -0.73 -12.15
CA SER A 145 -33.04 -1.15 -13.55
C SER A 145 -33.20 -2.66 -13.62
N GLU A 146 -34.09 -3.12 -14.49
CA GLU A 146 -34.31 -4.55 -14.78
C GLU A 146 -33.86 -4.95 -16.20
N ASP A 147 -33.33 -4.00 -16.97
CA ASP A 147 -33.01 -4.14 -18.40
C ASP A 147 -31.55 -3.72 -18.71
N ALA A 148 -30.63 -4.06 -17.80
CA ALA A 148 -29.20 -3.78 -17.88
C ALA A 148 -28.89 -2.28 -18.03
N GLY A 149 -29.55 -1.46 -17.21
CA GLY A 149 -29.35 -0.01 -17.13
C GLY A 149 -29.92 0.78 -18.30
N LYS A 150 -30.78 0.18 -19.13
CA LYS A 150 -31.41 0.88 -20.27
C LYS A 150 -32.52 1.81 -19.79
N THR A 151 -33.31 1.40 -18.80
CA THR A 151 -34.30 2.23 -18.11
C THR A 151 -34.11 2.13 -16.61
N TRP A 152 -34.43 3.21 -15.90
CA TRP A 152 -34.27 3.33 -14.45
C TRP A 152 -35.55 3.82 -13.80
N THR A 153 -35.89 3.22 -12.68
CA THR A 153 -36.90 3.71 -11.74
C THR A 153 -36.21 4.29 -10.52
N LYS A 154 -36.64 5.47 -10.08
CA LYS A 154 -36.11 6.17 -8.90
C LYS A 154 -37.10 6.04 -7.75
N LYS A 155 -36.64 5.63 -6.57
CA LYS A 155 -37.42 5.55 -5.34
C LYS A 155 -36.61 6.13 -4.18
N PRO A 156 -37.18 7.05 -3.38
CA PRO A 156 -36.51 7.54 -2.19
C PRO A 156 -36.39 6.45 -1.11
N ILE A 157 -35.25 6.39 -0.45
CA ILE A 157 -35.06 5.55 0.73
C ILE A 157 -35.66 6.30 1.92
N TYR A 158 -36.94 6.11 2.18
CA TYR A 158 -37.60 6.71 3.34
C TYR A 158 -37.17 5.98 4.62
N THR A 159 -36.39 6.67 5.45
CA THR A 159 -36.16 6.30 6.85
C THR A 159 -36.70 7.38 7.76
N ASP A 160 -37.16 7.01 8.96
CA ASP A 160 -37.61 7.96 10.00
C ASP A 160 -36.48 8.94 10.42
N GLU A 161 -35.23 8.61 10.11
CA GLU A 161 -34.04 9.44 10.32
C GLU A 161 -33.73 10.25 9.05
N LYS A 162 -33.98 11.56 9.07
CA LYS A 162 -33.79 12.50 7.93
C LYS A 162 -32.35 12.99 7.71
N GLU A 163 -31.34 12.29 8.24
CA GLU A 163 -29.96 12.79 8.18
C GLU A 163 -29.23 12.32 6.92
N TYR A 164 -28.41 13.22 6.35
CA TYR A 164 -27.47 12.93 5.26
C TYR A 164 -26.57 11.74 5.63
N ASN A 165 -26.90 10.56 5.12
CA ASN A 165 -26.23 9.31 5.41
C ASN A 165 -25.74 8.69 4.10
N ARG A 166 -24.49 8.98 3.75
CA ARG A 166 -23.88 8.41 2.54
C ARG A 166 -23.91 6.89 2.60
N THR A 167 -24.10 6.27 1.46
CA THR A 167 -24.15 4.81 1.34
C THR A 167 -22.74 4.24 1.21
N SER A 168 -22.41 3.25 2.03
CA SER A 168 -21.12 2.54 1.96
C SER A 168 -21.23 1.27 1.12
N SER A 169 -22.33 0.52 1.23
CA SER A 169 -22.57 -0.68 0.41
C SER A 169 -24.06 -0.92 0.16
N ILE A 170 -24.35 -1.60 -0.94
CA ILE A 170 -25.68 -2.07 -1.33
C ILE A 170 -25.58 -3.52 -1.80
N TYR A 171 -26.56 -4.33 -1.44
CA TYR A 171 -26.68 -5.71 -1.88
C TYR A 171 -28.14 -6.13 -1.98
N PHE A 172 -28.48 -6.91 -3.01
CA PHE A 172 -29.79 -7.53 -3.18
C PHE A 172 -29.64 -9.03 -3.39
N GLU A 173 -30.54 -9.81 -2.76
CA GLU A 173 -30.63 -11.25 -2.98
C GLU A 173 -31.09 -11.57 -4.41
N ALA A 174 -30.90 -12.83 -4.82
CA ALA A 174 -31.18 -13.26 -6.19
C ALA A 174 -32.64 -13.04 -6.64
N ASP A 175 -33.61 -12.99 -5.71
CA ASP A 175 -35.00 -12.69 -6.05
C ASP A 175 -35.27 -11.19 -6.27
N GLY A 176 -34.34 -10.32 -5.89
CA GLY A 176 -34.44 -8.86 -5.97
C GLY A 176 -35.43 -8.24 -4.98
N LYS A 177 -36.01 -9.03 -4.06
CA LYS A 177 -36.98 -8.55 -3.06
C LYS A 177 -36.33 -8.19 -1.75
N VAL A 178 -35.41 -9.04 -1.30
CA VAL A 178 -34.66 -8.79 -0.06
C VAL A 178 -33.38 -8.05 -0.42
N GLY A 179 -33.16 -6.91 0.22
CA GLY A 179 -32.00 -6.06 -0.04
C GLY A 179 -31.53 -5.35 1.23
N TYR A 180 -30.26 -4.96 1.21
CA TYR A 180 -29.57 -4.34 2.33
C TYR A 180 -28.76 -3.14 1.86
N ILE A 181 -28.79 -2.07 2.64
CA ILE A 181 -28.02 -0.86 2.41
C ILE A 181 -27.30 -0.52 3.71
N THR A 182 -26.00 -0.30 3.64
CA THR A 182 -25.19 0.18 4.78
C THR A 182 -24.70 1.58 4.54
N THR A 183 -24.37 2.28 5.62
CA THR A 183 -24.00 3.68 5.54
C THR A 183 -22.78 4.06 6.37
N TYR A 184 -22.22 5.23 6.07
CA TYR A 184 -21.10 5.81 6.80
C TYR A 184 -21.46 6.25 8.24
N ARG A 185 -22.74 6.31 8.60
CA ARG A 185 -23.22 6.70 9.94
C ARG A 185 -24.05 5.60 10.59
N ASN A 186 -23.44 4.45 10.85
CA ASN A 186 -24.00 3.38 11.69
C ASN A 186 -25.43 2.97 11.34
N SER A 187 -25.72 2.71 10.07
CA SER A 187 -27.03 2.20 9.67
C SER A 187 -26.92 0.96 8.80
N ILE A 188 -27.83 0.03 9.06
CA ILE A 188 -28.13 -1.10 8.18
C ILE A 188 -29.63 -1.06 7.90
N LEU A 189 -29.98 -0.79 6.65
CA LEU A 189 -31.36 -0.75 6.17
C LEU A 189 -31.67 -2.06 5.45
N LYS A 190 -32.83 -2.64 5.71
CA LYS A 190 -33.32 -3.87 5.09
C LYS A 190 -34.65 -3.61 4.39
N THR A 191 -34.77 -4.06 3.15
CA THR A 191 -36.03 -4.17 2.41
C THR A 191 -36.42 -5.64 2.25
N THR A 192 -37.72 -5.89 2.11
CA THR A 192 -38.28 -7.21 1.75
C THR A 192 -39.27 -7.13 0.58
N ASP A 193 -39.41 -5.95 -0.01
CA ASP A 193 -40.35 -5.60 -1.08
C ASP A 193 -39.63 -4.97 -2.30
N GLY A 194 -38.34 -5.25 -2.47
CA GLY A 194 -37.56 -4.77 -3.62
C GLY A 194 -37.22 -3.28 -3.56
N GLY A 195 -37.16 -2.72 -2.35
CA GLY A 195 -36.81 -1.33 -2.09
C GLY A 195 -37.99 -0.35 -2.12
N ASP A 196 -39.23 -0.85 -2.02
CA ASP A 196 -40.41 0.01 -1.83
C ASP A 196 -40.45 0.58 -0.40
N SER A 197 -39.99 -0.20 0.57
CA SER A 197 -39.82 0.24 1.95
C SER A 197 -38.55 -0.34 2.58
N PHE A 198 -37.99 0.42 3.53
CA PHE A 198 -36.81 0.03 4.29
C PHE A 198 -37.07 0.08 5.79
N THR A 199 -36.49 -0.88 6.50
CA THR A 199 -36.51 -0.94 7.97
C THR A 199 -35.07 -1.01 8.48
N ARG A 200 -34.76 -0.23 9.52
CA ARG A 200 -33.43 -0.28 10.14
C ARG A 200 -33.31 -1.49 11.05
N ILE A 201 -32.23 -2.27 10.90
CA ILE A 201 -31.87 -3.32 11.86
C ILE A 201 -30.72 -2.86 12.75
N PRO A 202 -30.58 -3.40 13.98
CA PRO A 202 -29.48 -3.02 14.87
C PRO A 202 -28.11 -3.32 14.25
N THR A 203 -27.15 -2.42 14.44
CA THR A 203 -25.74 -2.62 14.07
C THR A 203 -24.91 -3.16 15.25
N PRO A 204 -23.66 -3.61 15.05
CA PRO A 204 -22.76 -3.86 16.16
C PRO A 204 -22.58 -2.63 17.07
N GLY A 205 -22.46 -1.44 16.47
CA GLY A 205 -22.35 -0.17 17.19
C GLY A 205 -23.53 0.13 18.12
N ASP A 206 -24.76 -0.26 17.76
CA ASP A 206 -25.94 -0.07 18.61
C ASP A 206 -25.91 -0.91 19.89
N GLN A 207 -25.12 -1.99 19.89
CA GLN A 207 -25.03 -2.97 20.97
C GLN A 207 -23.85 -2.70 21.92
N LEU A 208 -23.06 -1.65 21.67
CA LEU A 208 -21.93 -1.26 22.52
C LEU A 208 -22.39 -0.55 23.80
N PRO A 209 -21.72 -0.78 24.95
CA PRO A 209 -22.15 -0.26 26.26
C PRO A 209 -22.00 1.26 26.39
N ASN A 210 -21.07 1.87 25.65
CA ASN A 210 -20.90 3.33 25.62
C ASN A 210 -21.50 3.87 24.32
N LYS A 211 -22.74 4.38 24.40
CA LYS A 211 -23.37 5.13 23.30
C LYS A 211 -22.71 6.51 23.17
N SER A 212 -21.42 6.61 22.81
CA SER A 212 -20.90 7.95 22.54
C SER A 212 -21.58 8.47 21.27
N LYS A 213 -22.38 9.51 21.49
CA LYS A 213 -22.91 10.34 20.43
C LYS A 213 -21.73 11.10 19.82
N ARG A 214 -21.18 10.65 18.69
CA ARG A 214 -20.68 11.52 17.61
C ARG A 214 -20.42 10.75 16.30
N TYR A 215 -21.28 11.09 15.35
CA TYR A 215 -21.48 10.70 13.95
C TYR A 215 -20.29 10.53 12.99
N GLU A 216 -19.02 10.59 13.40
CA GLU A 216 -17.94 10.82 12.43
C GLU A 216 -17.03 9.64 12.12
N ALA A 217 -17.29 8.45 12.67
CA ALA A 217 -16.60 7.22 12.27
C ALA A 217 -17.29 5.95 12.77
N SER A 218 -18.54 5.77 12.39
CA SER A 218 -19.34 4.59 12.74
C SER A 218 -19.81 3.83 11.50
N GLU A 219 -19.06 3.96 10.42
CA GLU A 219 -19.32 3.33 9.13
C GLU A 219 -19.46 1.81 9.27
N VAL A 220 -20.57 1.30 8.74
CA VAL A 220 -20.70 -0.13 8.44
C VAL A 220 -20.21 -0.31 7.01
N LYS A 221 -18.99 -0.82 6.82
CA LYS A 221 -18.32 -0.85 5.50
C LYS A 221 -18.96 -1.82 4.52
N CYS A 222 -19.41 -2.97 5.00
CA CYS A 222 -20.05 -3.98 4.18
C CYS A 222 -21.14 -4.74 4.94
N PHE A 223 -22.08 -5.31 4.21
CA PHE A 223 -23.06 -6.28 4.71
C PHE A 223 -23.08 -7.52 3.83
N VAL A 224 -22.79 -8.68 4.44
CA VAL A 224 -22.60 -9.95 3.74
C VAL A 224 -23.55 -10.99 4.35
N PRO A 225 -24.75 -11.18 3.79
CA PRO A 225 -25.61 -12.30 4.19
C PRO A 225 -24.99 -13.60 3.70
N VAL A 226 -25.02 -14.66 4.50
CA VAL A 226 -24.55 -16.02 4.15
C VAL A 226 -25.38 -17.05 4.89
N GLY A 227 -26.18 -17.83 4.15
CA GLY A 227 -27.13 -18.79 4.72
C GLY A 227 -28.05 -18.14 5.76
N LYS A 228 -27.95 -18.59 7.02
CA LYS A 228 -28.72 -18.08 8.17
C LYS A 228 -27.98 -17.01 9.00
N HIS A 229 -26.88 -16.49 8.49
CA HIS A 229 -26.05 -15.51 9.18
C HIS A 229 -25.93 -14.22 8.37
N TYR A 230 -25.60 -13.14 9.08
CA TYR A 230 -25.12 -11.88 8.54
C TYR A 230 -23.71 -11.64 9.03
N PHE A 231 -22.87 -11.08 8.18
CA PHE A 231 -21.57 -10.57 8.54
C PHE A 231 -21.45 -9.09 8.17
N VAL A 232 -20.75 -8.32 8.99
CA VAL A 232 -20.47 -6.91 8.74
C VAL A 232 -19.05 -6.55 9.14
N GLU A 233 -18.46 -5.58 8.44
CA GLU A 233 -17.25 -4.89 8.89
C GLU A 233 -17.65 -3.54 9.50
N GLN A 234 -17.28 -3.31 10.76
CA GLN A 234 -17.48 -2.05 11.46
C GLN A 234 -16.31 -1.82 12.41
N TYR A 235 -15.84 -0.57 12.56
CA TYR A 235 -14.71 -0.22 13.45
C TYR A 235 -13.43 -1.07 13.21
N GLY A 236 -13.16 -1.45 11.96
CA GLY A 236 -12.02 -2.30 11.59
C GLY A 236 -12.13 -3.76 12.06
N HIS A 237 -13.32 -4.20 12.44
CA HIS A 237 -13.58 -5.55 12.94
C HIS A 237 -14.69 -6.24 12.17
N ILE A 238 -14.60 -7.56 12.06
CA ILE A 238 -15.66 -8.41 11.52
C ILE A 238 -16.60 -8.85 12.63
N TYR A 239 -17.90 -8.67 12.41
CA TYR A 239 -18.96 -9.15 13.30
C TYR A 239 -19.87 -10.13 12.55
N MET A 240 -20.41 -11.11 13.28
CA MET A 240 -21.38 -12.08 12.79
C MET A 240 -22.64 -12.04 13.66
N SER A 241 -23.81 -12.23 13.04
CA SER A 241 -25.09 -12.37 13.72
C SER A 241 -25.96 -13.43 13.03
N GLY A 242 -26.88 -14.06 13.75
CA GLY A 242 -27.99 -14.79 13.14
C GLY A 242 -29.00 -13.85 12.48
N GLN A 243 -29.76 -14.33 11.49
CA GLN A 243 -30.78 -13.53 10.80
C GLN A 243 -32.11 -13.43 11.58
N ASP A 244 -32.47 -14.48 12.32
CA ASP A 244 -33.73 -14.56 13.08
C ASP A 244 -33.72 -13.64 14.30
N SER A 245 -32.55 -13.45 14.91
CA SER A 245 -32.33 -12.56 16.04
C SER A 245 -30.99 -11.88 15.91
N ILE A 246 -31.01 -10.54 15.82
CA ILE A 246 -29.80 -9.75 15.63
C ILE A 246 -29.03 -9.63 16.95
N CYS A 247 -27.91 -10.35 17.02
CA CYS A 247 -26.95 -10.32 18.13
C CYS A 247 -25.54 -10.43 17.54
N TRP A 248 -24.87 -9.29 17.42
CA TRP A 248 -23.57 -9.21 16.77
C TRP A 248 -22.47 -9.69 17.72
N GLN A 249 -21.63 -10.60 17.22
CA GLN A 249 -20.47 -11.13 17.91
C GLN A 249 -19.23 -10.85 17.08
N LYS A 250 -18.19 -10.28 17.70
CA LYS A 250 -16.91 -10.04 17.03
C LYS A 250 -16.27 -11.39 16.66
N VAL A 251 -15.69 -11.47 15.47
CA VAL A 251 -14.98 -12.65 14.95
C VAL A 251 -13.48 -12.34 14.82
N ASP A 252 -12.72 -12.49 15.90
CA ASP A 252 -11.30 -12.10 15.98
C ASP A 252 -10.38 -12.86 15.01
N SER A 253 -10.83 -14.01 14.50
CA SER A 253 -10.07 -14.83 13.56
C SER A 253 -10.08 -14.31 12.13
N LEU A 254 -10.92 -13.32 11.81
CA LEU A 254 -11.10 -12.77 10.47
C LEU A 254 -10.66 -11.30 10.41
N LYS A 255 -10.02 -10.93 9.31
CA LYS A 255 -9.59 -9.55 9.00
C LYS A 255 -10.35 -8.93 7.83
N TRP A 256 -10.93 -9.74 6.96
CA TRP A 256 -11.70 -9.27 5.81
C TRP A 256 -12.66 -10.36 5.35
N ILE A 257 -13.77 -9.95 4.72
CA ILE A 257 -14.81 -10.84 4.20
C ILE A 257 -15.40 -10.33 2.87
N ALA A 258 -15.93 -11.26 2.07
CA ALA A 258 -16.83 -10.95 0.97
C ALA A 258 -17.77 -12.12 0.66
N ARG A 259 -18.88 -11.80 -0.01
CA ARG A 259 -19.81 -12.82 -0.52
C ARG A 259 -19.32 -13.35 -1.86
N SER A 260 -19.44 -14.66 -2.05
CA SER A 260 -19.26 -15.31 -3.35
C SER A 260 -20.54 -15.23 -4.20
N SER A 261 -20.41 -15.27 -5.53
CA SER A 261 -21.55 -15.46 -6.44
C SER A 261 -22.29 -16.80 -6.25
N GLU A 262 -21.66 -17.78 -5.59
CA GLU A 262 -22.29 -19.05 -5.14
C GLU A 262 -22.95 -18.93 -3.74
N LEU A 263 -23.14 -17.71 -3.23
CA LEU A 263 -23.78 -17.43 -1.94
C LEU A 263 -23.02 -17.93 -0.70
N GLY A 264 -21.74 -18.31 -0.86
CA GLY A 264 -20.79 -18.60 0.22
C GLY A 264 -20.04 -17.37 0.74
N LEU A 265 -19.13 -17.59 1.69
CA LEU A 265 -18.28 -16.58 2.32
C LEU A 265 -16.82 -16.77 1.93
N PHE A 266 -16.21 -15.73 1.37
CA PHE A 266 -14.76 -15.58 1.36
C PHE A 266 -14.30 -14.84 2.61
N ALA A 267 -13.18 -15.28 3.19
CA ALA A 267 -12.58 -14.59 4.32
C ALA A 267 -11.05 -14.61 4.26
N ILE A 268 -10.44 -13.52 4.74
CA ILE A 268 -9.01 -13.47 5.06
C ILE A 268 -8.88 -13.63 6.57
N THR A 269 -8.12 -14.64 6.99
CA THR A 269 -7.89 -14.90 8.42
C THR A 269 -6.79 -14.01 9.00
N SER A 270 -6.78 -13.84 10.31
CA SER A 270 -5.70 -13.16 11.05
C SER A 270 -4.32 -13.83 10.90
N SER A 271 -4.29 -15.07 10.40
CA SER A 271 -3.07 -15.81 10.02
C SER A 271 -2.72 -15.70 8.53
N ALA A 272 -3.34 -14.74 7.83
CA ALA A 272 -3.16 -14.45 6.41
C ALA A 272 -3.42 -15.66 5.48
N ASN A 273 -4.48 -16.40 5.77
CA ASN A 273 -5.03 -17.39 4.85
C ASN A 273 -6.27 -16.84 4.17
N VAL A 274 -6.45 -17.19 2.91
CA VAL A 274 -7.71 -16.98 2.18
C VAL A 274 -8.52 -18.26 2.30
N ALA A 275 -9.76 -18.14 2.75
CA ALA A 275 -10.66 -19.27 2.98
C ALA A 275 -11.98 -19.05 2.25
N PHE A 276 -12.58 -20.14 1.78
CA PHE A 276 -13.94 -20.16 1.27
C PHE A 276 -14.82 -21.10 2.10
N PHE A 277 -15.97 -20.59 2.53
CA PHE A 277 -17.01 -21.32 3.23
C PHE A 277 -18.28 -21.35 2.38
N ASP A 278 -19.02 -22.45 2.41
CA ASP A 278 -20.34 -22.49 1.77
C ASP A 278 -21.40 -21.68 2.55
N SER A 279 -22.63 -21.69 2.06
CA SER A 279 -23.76 -21.00 2.70
C SER A 279 -24.06 -21.49 4.12
N ASP A 280 -23.69 -22.73 4.45
CA ASP A 280 -23.84 -23.31 5.78
C ASP A 280 -22.59 -23.06 6.67
N LEU A 281 -21.66 -22.25 6.19
CA LEU A 281 -20.38 -21.91 6.82
C LEU A 281 -19.44 -23.12 7.00
N ASN A 282 -19.58 -24.17 6.20
CA ASN A 282 -18.59 -25.24 6.15
C ASN A 282 -17.38 -24.80 5.32
N LEU A 283 -16.18 -24.91 5.90
CA LEU A 283 -14.93 -24.64 5.18
C LEU A 283 -14.78 -25.61 4.01
N LYS A 284 -14.71 -25.07 2.79
CA LYS A 284 -14.47 -25.86 1.57
C LYS A 284 -12.99 -25.95 1.26
N TRP A 285 -12.29 -24.84 1.33
CA TRP A 285 -10.85 -24.80 1.14
C TRP A 285 -10.23 -23.60 1.84
N MET A 286 -8.93 -23.71 2.12
CA MET A 286 -8.11 -22.66 2.67
C MET A 286 -6.73 -22.70 2.01
N GLN A 287 -6.21 -21.53 1.64
CA GLN A 287 -4.89 -21.38 1.06
C GLN A 287 -4.12 -20.28 1.80
N LYS A 288 -2.82 -20.50 2.02
CA LYS A 288 -1.94 -19.45 2.53
C LYS A 288 -1.82 -18.35 1.48
N MET A 289 -1.95 -17.08 1.89
CA MET A 289 -1.70 -15.97 1.00
C MET A 289 -0.23 -16.03 0.52
N PRO A 290 0.04 -15.94 -0.80
CA PRO A 290 1.39 -16.07 -1.32
C PRO A 290 2.28 -14.90 -0.83
N GLU A 291 3.56 -15.17 -0.56
CA GLU A 291 4.57 -14.24 -0.02
C GLU A 291 4.64 -12.84 -0.71
N PRO A 292 4.44 -12.67 -2.04
CA PRO A 292 4.31 -11.32 -2.62
C PRO A 292 3.10 -10.55 -2.07
N LEU A 293 1.97 -11.22 -1.86
CA LEU A 293 0.72 -10.61 -1.39
C LEU A 293 0.65 -10.51 0.14
N LEU A 294 1.35 -11.41 0.86
CA LEU A 294 1.36 -11.42 2.32
C LEU A 294 1.81 -10.07 2.89
N ASN A 295 2.87 -9.48 2.35
CA ASN A 295 3.36 -8.17 2.82
C ASN A 295 2.52 -7.01 2.27
N GLU A 296 1.83 -7.16 1.14
CA GLU A 296 0.93 -6.12 0.61
C GLU A 296 -0.40 -6.06 1.40
N ALA A 297 -0.90 -7.21 1.85
CA ALA A 297 -2.12 -7.34 2.65
C ALA A 297 -1.93 -7.12 4.16
N MET A 298 -0.71 -7.27 4.68
CA MET A 298 -0.41 -7.21 6.13
C MET A 298 0.28 -5.92 6.57
N LEU A 299 0.52 -4.96 5.67
CA LEU A 299 1.11 -3.69 6.06
C LEU A 299 0.05 -2.78 6.69
N PRO A 300 0.32 -2.27 7.90
CA PRO A 300 -0.45 -1.18 8.43
C PRO A 300 -0.20 0.07 7.58
N ILE A 301 -1.20 0.52 6.82
CA ILE A 301 -1.00 1.70 5.98
C ILE A 301 -0.98 2.93 6.88
N SER A 302 0.23 3.43 7.06
CA SER A 302 0.57 4.74 7.56
C SER A 302 -0.26 5.84 6.89
N GLY A 303 -1.27 6.37 7.59
CA GLY A 303 -1.45 7.81 7.87
C GLY A 303 -1.10 8.83 6.77
N SER A 304 -1.37 8.53 5.52
CA SER A 304 -1.44 9.50 4.43
C SER A 304 -2.86 9.48 3.88
N LEU A 305 -3.33 10.60 3.35
CA LEU A 305 -4.67 10.86 2.78
C LEU A 305 -5.09 9.91 1.61
N PHE A 306 -4.49 8.73 1.49
CA PHE A 306 -4.66 7.76 0.42
C PHE A 306 -4.60 6.29 0.93
N SER A 307 -4.96 6.03 2.19
CA SER A 307 -4.79 4.74 2.87
C SER A 307 -5.74 3.60 2.46
N GLU A 308 -6.22 3.59 1.21
CA GLU A 308 -6.97 2.48 0.59
C GLU A 308 -6.16 1.74 -0.50
N ALA A 309 -4.87 2.00 -0.58
CA ALA A 309 -3.94 1.33 -1.48
C ALA A 309 -3.76 -0.12 -0.96
N ASN A 310 -4.17 -1.22 -1.59
CA ASN A 310 -3.34 -1.85 -2.63
C ASN A 310 -3.83 -3.25 -3.11
N LEU A 311 -5.00 -3.73 -2.66
CA LEU A 311 -5.58 -4.98 -3.18
C LEU A 311 -7.08 -4.82 -3.40
N LYS A 312 -7.49 -4.63 -4.66
CA LYS A 312 -8.90 -4.70 -5.07
C LYS A 312 -9.26 -6.14 -5.36
N CYS A 313 -10.45 -6.59 -4.97
CA CYS A 313 -10.80 -8.00 -5.07
C CYS A 313 -12.23 -8.26 -5.52
N VAL A 314 -12.42 -9.41 -6.15
CA VAL A 314 -13.71 -9.91 -6.64
C VAL A 314 -13.82 -11.38 -6.29
N CYS A 315 -15.04 -11.82 -6.02
CA CYS A 315 -15.34 -13.23 -5.78
C CYS A 315 -16.22 -13.75 -6.93
N ASP A 316 -15.77 -14.80 -7.60
CA ASP A 316 -16.62 -15.51 -8.58
C ASP A 316 -16.56 -17.02 -8.34
N GLY A 317 -17.72 -17.59 -8.03
CA GLY A 317 -17.86 -18.94 -7.54
C GLY A 317 -16.94 -19.18 -6.36
N GLN A 318 -16.13 -20.22 -6.44
CA GLN A 318 -15.15 -20.57 -5.40
C GLN A 318 -13.74 -20.09 -5.72
N VAL A 319 -13.62 -18.99 -6.48
CA VAL A 319 -12.35 -18.34 -6.80
C VAL A 319 -12.35 -16.90 -6.31
N TYR A 320 -11.30 -16.57 -5.55
CA TYR A 320 -11.00 -15.22 -5.09
C TYR A 320 -10.00 -14.57 -6.04
N PHE A 321 -10.35 -13.40 -6.58
CA PHE A 321 -9.48 -12.63 -7.46
C PHE A 321 -8.98 -11.39 -6.74
N LEU A 322 -7.69 -11.08 -6.92
CA LEU A 322 -6.99 -9.94 -6.37
C LEU A 322 -6.28 -9.20 -7.49
N LEU A 323 -6.36 -7.87 -7.49
CA LEU A 323 -5.52 -7.00 -8.28
C LEU A 323 -4.38 -6.49 -7.39
N THR A 324 -3.14 -6.80 -7.76
CA THR A 324 -1.92 -6.37 -7.04
C THR A 324 -1.54 -4.93 -7.37
N ASP A 325 -0.59 -4.36 -6.60
CA ASP A 325 0.05 -3.06 -6.89
C ASP A 325 0.72 -2.98 -8.25
N SER A 326 1.18 -4.14 -8.74
CA SER A 326 1.77 -4.27 -10.06
C SER A 326 0.72 -4.43 -11.18
N TYR A 327 -0.57 -4.32 -10.85
CA TYR A 327 -1.73 -4.56 -11.71
C TYR A 327 -1.79 -5.97 -12.33
N ASP A 328 -1.08 -6.92 -11.74
CA ASP A 328 -1.31 -8.34 -11.99
C ASP A 328 -2.61 -8.80 -11.33
N ILE A 329 -3.26 -9.79 -11.94
CA ILE A 329 -4.39 -10.50 -11.32
C ILE A 329 -3.84 -11.75 -10.65
N CYS A 330 -4.21 -11.97 -9.39
CA CYS A 330 -4.00 -13.22 -8.68
C CYS A 330 -5.36 -13.90 -8.47
N SER A 331 -5.49 -15.15 -8.89
CA SER A 331 -6.64 -15.97 -8.53
C SER A 331 -6.25 -17.01 -7.48
N ILE A 332 -7.05 -17.15 -6.44
CA ILE A 332 -6.86 -18.09 -5.34
C ILE A 332 -8.12 -18.95 -5.23
N GLY A 333 -7.96 -20.26 -5.35
CA GLY A 333 -9.06 -21.21 -5.21
C GLY A 333 -8.60 -22.55 -4.62
N GLU A 334 -9.50 -23.53 -4.60
CA GLU A 334 -9.20 -24.89 -4.14
C GLU A 334 -7.96 -25.48 -4.84
N LYS A 335 -7.84 -25.25 -6.16
CA LYS A 335 -6.75 -25.73 -7.01
C LYS A 335 -5.41 -25.00 -6.79
N GLY A 336 -5.37 -24.03 -5.87
CA GLY A 336 -4.20 -23.24 -5.53
C GLY A 336 -4.24 -21.82 -6.09
N VAL A 337 -3.04 -21.23 -6.19
CA VAL A 337 -2.83 -19.84 -6.60
C VAL A 337 -2.36 -19.80 -8.05
N LYS A 338 -2.93 -18.88 -8.84
CA LYS A 338 -2.47 -18.60 -10.20
C LYS A 338 -2.29 -17.09 -10.39
N MET A 339 -1.11 -16.71 -10.85
CA MET A 339 -0.77 -15.33 -11.21
C MET A 339 -0.99 -15.12 -12.69
N TYR A 340 -1.57 -13.98 -13.03
CA TYR A 340 -1.76 -13.52 -14.39
C TYR A 340 -1.09 -12.15 -14.50
N THR A 341 0.09 -12.15 -15.10
CA THR A 341 0.80 -10.92 -15.46
C THR A 341 0.40 -10.53 -16.87
N PHE A 342 0.04 -9.27 -17.04
CA PHE A 342 -0.43 -8.75 -18.31
C PHE A 342 0.30 -7.45 -18.65
N TYR A 343 0.27 -7.11 -19.93
CA TYR A 343 0.95 -5.95 -20.50
C TYR A 343 -0.06 -5.03 -21.15
N SER A 344 0.32 -3.78 -21.38
CA SER A 344 -0.44 -2.91 -22.27
C SER A 344 -0.23 -3.31 -23.73
N ASP A 345 -1.10 -2.79 -24.60
CA ASP A 345 -0.94 -2.81 -26.05
C ASP A 345 0.20 -1.90 -26.56
N LYS A 346 0.76 -1.05 -25.70
CA LYS A 346 1.87 -0.14 -26.00
C LYS A 346 3.22 -0.83 -25.89
N LYS A 347 4.23 -0.28 -26.58
CA LYS A 347 5.62 -0.71 -26.45
C LYS A 347 6.30 0.03 -25.30
N ILE A 348 7.37 -0.57 -24.75
CA ILE A 348 8.26 0.08 -23.80
C ILE A 348 8.93 1.25 -24.53
N GLU A 349 8.64 2.46 -24.06
CA GLU A 349 9.15 3.69 -24.64
C GLU A 349 9.90 4.49 -23.57
N TYR A 350 11.09 4.95 -23.93
CA TYR A 350 11.84 5.91 -23.14
C TYR A 350 12.23 7.06 -24.04
N ASN A 351 11.83 8.26 -23.65
CA ASN A 351 12.28 9.46 -24.33
C ASN A 351 13.77 9.67 -24.03
N GLU A 352 14.57 9.77 -25.09
CA GLU A 352 16.02 9.95 -25.00
C GLU A 352 16.40 11.27 -24.29
N ASP A 353 15.56 12.30 -24.39
CA ASP A 353 15.77 13.60 -23.74
C ASP A 353 15.62 13.52 -22.21
N TYR A 354 14.83 12.56 -21.71
CA TYR A 354 14.60 12.35 -20.27
C TYR A 354 15.57 11.35 -19.63
N LEU A 355 16.55 10.83 -20.39
CA LEU A 355 17.57 9.92 -19.86
C LEU A 355 18.46 10.55 -18.78
N GLN A 356 18.43 11.88 -18.59
CA GLN A 356 19.20 12.55 -17.54
C GLN A 356 18.69 12.29 -16.12
N TYR A 357 17.41 11.92 -15.96
CA TYR A 357 16.78 11.80 -14.63
C TYR A 357 16.62 10.35 -14.15
N SER A 358 16.81 9.36 -15.03
CA SER A 358 16.77 7.94 -14.69
C SER A 358 18.16 7.32 -14.79
N ARG A 359 18.59 6.54 -13.80
CA ARG A 359 19.89 5.86 -13.82
C ARG A 359 19.95 4.89 -15.01
N VAL A 360 20.85 5.17 -15.95
CA VAL A 360 21.19 4.29 -17.08
C VAL A 360 22.51 3.64 -16.75
N ASP A 361 22.54 2.31 -16.68
CA ASP A 361 23.77 1.57 -16.45
C ASP A 361 24.18 0.84 -17.73
N THR A 362 25.49 0.79 -17.98
CA THR A 362 26.06 0.04 -19.09
C THR A 362 26.84 -1.15 -18.55
N LEU A 363 26.44 -2.36 -18.96
CA LEU A 363 27.13 -3.58 -18.58
C LEU A 363 27.51 -4.36 -19.84
N LYS A 364 28.81 -4.58 -20.06
CA LYS A 364 29.32 -5.31 -21.24
C LYS A 364 28.71 -4.82 -22.58
N GLY A 365 28.49 -3.51 -22.71
CA GLY A 365 27.89 -2.89 -23.91
C GLY A 365 26.35 -2.95 -24.00
N MET A 366 25.68 -3.58 -23.03
CA MET A 366 24.22 -3.53 -22.89
C MET A 366 23.81 -2.27 -22.15
N ILE A 367 22.78 -1.58 -22.64
CA ILE A 367 22.17 -0.43 -21.97
C ILE A 367 20.95 -0.93 -21.21
N LEU A 368 20.99 -0.84 -19.88
CA LEU A 368 20.01 -1.40 -18.96
C LEU A 368 19.29 -0.31 -18.17
N LYS A 369 18.03 -0.58 -17.82
CA LYS A 369 17.20 0.30 -17.02
C LYS A 369 16.13 -0.49 -16.27
N SER A 370 15.56 0.09 -15.21
CA SER A 370 14.37 -0.42 -14.53
C SER A 370 13.08 0.28 -15.00
N ASP A 371 12.00 -0.50 -15.11
CA ASP A 371 10.63 -0.06 -15.39
C ASP A 371 9.64 -0.75 -14.44
N GLY A 372 9.20 -0.07 -13.39
CA GLY A 372 8.44 -0.72 -12.32
C GLY A 372 9.23 -1.90 -11.76
N ARG A 373 8.76 -3.14 -11.98
CA ARG A 373 9.46 -4.38 -11.56
C ARG A 373 10.31 -5.06 -12.64
N ASP A 374 10.41 -4.45 -13.82
CA ASP A 374 11.13 -5.02 -14.96
C ASP A 374 12.53 -4.42 -15.09
N VAL A 375 13.49 -5.28 -15.46
CA VAL A 375 14.76 -4.84 -16.02
C VAL A 375 14.63 -4.91 -17.54
N VAL A 376 14.81 -3.78 -18.19
CA VAL A 376 14.72 -3.63 -19.63
C VAL A 376 16.09 -3.38 -20.24
N CYS A 377 16.26 -3.83 -21.48
CA CYS A 377 17.49 -3.67 -22.24
C CYS A 377 17.20 -2.99 -23.57
N ARG A 378 18.10 -2.11 -24.00
CA ARG A 378 18.03 -1.51 -25.33
C ARG A 378 18.60 -2.46 -26.38
N ALA A 379 17.86 -2.73 -27.43
CA ALA A 379 18.33 -3.47 -28.59
C ALA A 379 19.18 -2.57 -29.50
N SER A 380 19.98 -3.17 -30.39
CA SER A 380 20.73 -2.45 -31.43
C SER A 380 19.84 -1.66 -32.39
N SER A 381 18.57 -2.06 -32.54
CA SER A 381 17.56 -1.31 -33.31
C SER A 381 17.08 -0.03 -32.61
N GLY A 382 17.53 0.23 -31.39
CA GLY A 382 17.07 1.33 -30.54
C GLY A 382 15.84 1.00 -29.69
N SER A 383 15.11 -0.08 -30.00
CA SER A 383 13.90 -0.51 -29.28
C SER A 383 14.22 -1.11 -27.90
N TRP A 384 13.34 -0.90 -26.93
CA TRP A 384 13.45 -1.50 -25.61
C TRP A 384 12.71 -2.83 -25.52
N TYR A 385 13.29 -3.76 -24.76
CA TYR A 385 12.66 -5.04 -24.45
C TYR A 385 12.93 -5.46 -23.01
N ARG A 386 12.00 -6.23 -22.45
CA ARG A 386 12.13 -6.80 -21.11
C ARG A 386 13.20 -7.90 -21.11
N LEU A 387 14.18 -7.75 -20.24
CA LEU A 387 15.24 -8.71 -20.00
C LEU A 387 14.86 -9.67 -18.86
N ALA A 388 14.33 -9.13 -17.76
CA ALA A 388 13.93 -9.88 -16.57
C ALA A 388 12.86 -9.11 -15.79
N SER A 389 12.17 -9.79 -14.87
CA SER A 389 11.20 -9.19 -13.95
C SER A 389 11.43 -9.75 -12.55
N ILE A 390 11.46 -8.88 -11.55
CA ILE A 390 11.46 -9.29 -10.14
C ILE A 390 10.02 -9.26 -9.59
N PRO A 391 9.73 -9.88 -8.43
CA PRO A 391 8.37 -9.98 -7.91
C PRO A 391 7.70 -8.64 -7.57
N ARG A 392 8.49 -7.62 -7.17
CA ARG A 392 8.02 -6.31 -6.67
C ARG A 392 8.65 -5.15 -7.42
N GLU A 393 8.12 -3.95 -7.26
CA GLU A 393 8.69 -2.75 -7.88
C GLU A 393 10.17 -2.55 -7.52
N ILE A 394 11.01 -2.33 -8.54
CA ILE A 394 12.43 -2.04 -8.40
C ILE A 394 12.57 -0.64 -7.84
N ARG A 395 13.27 -0.53 -6.70
CA ARG A 395 13.53 0.74 -6.04
C ARG A 395 14.95 1.24 -6.24
N ASN A 396 15.90 0.32 -6.33
CA ASN A 396 17.30 0.63 -6.57
C ASN A 396 17.91 -0.36 -7.57
N GLN A 397 18.94 0.09 -8.29
CA GLN A 397 19.69 -0.69 -9.24
C GLN A 397 21.17 -0.29 -9.18
N TRP A 398 22.06 -1.25 -9.37
CA TRP A 398 23.50 -1.01 -9.44
C TRP A 398 24.20 -2.09 -10.25
N THR A 399 25.47 -1.83 -10.59
CA THR A 399 26.30 -2.74 -11.36
C THR A 399 27.66 -2.87 -10.72
N ASP A 400 28.23 -4.07 -10.77
CA ASP A 400 29.68 -4.25 -10.67
C ASP A 400 30.28 -4.40 -12.09
N LYS A 401 31.53 -4.87 -12.20
CA LYS A 401 32.19 -5.04 -13.51
C LYS A 401 31.56 -6.12 -14.39
N GLU A 402 30.85 -7.07 -13.79
CA GLU A 402 30.38 -8.30 -14.44
C GLU A 402 28.86 -8.49 -14.38
N ASN A 403 28.19 -7.89 -13.40
CA ASN A 403 26.82 -8.22 -13.01
C ASN A 403 25.96 -6.96 -12.83
N TYR A 404 24.66 -7.13 -13.08
CA TYR A 404 23.62 -6.13 -12.84
C TYR A 404 22.73 -6.59 -11.70
N TYR A 405 22.41 -5.68 -10.79
CA TYR A 405 21.62 -5.98 -9.60
C TYR A 405 20.49 -4.98 -9.44
N VAL A 406 19.42 -5.45 -8.80
CA VAL A 406 18.28 -4.64 -8.42
C VAL A 406 17.83 -4.99 -7.02
N SER A 407 17.18 -4.05 -6.35
CA SER A 407 16.46 -4.32 -5.10
C SER A 407 15.07 -3.71 -5.14
N ASP A 408 14.13 -4.38 -4.48
CA ASP A 408 12.77 -3.87 -4.36
C ASP A 408 12.63 -2.82 -3.24
N PHE A 409 11.41 -2.31 -3.08
CA PHE A 409 11.06 -1.35 -2.03
C PHE A 409 11.35 -1.87 -0.61
N TYR A 410 11.44 -3.19 -0.38
CA TYR A 410 11.72 -3.79 0.94
C TYR A 410 13.19 -4.22 1.10
N LEU A 411 14.06 -3.83 0.16
CA LEU A 411 15.46 -4.23 0.11
C LEU A 411 15.68 -5.73 -0.11
N ASN A 412 14.70 -6.47 -0.66
CA ASN A 412 15.03 -7.78 -1.21
C ASN A 412 15.87 -7.56 -2.47
N LYS A 413 17.02 -8.23 -2.56
CA LYS A 413 18.01 -7.98 -3.60
C LYS A 413 18.07 -9.15 -4.57
N TYR A 414 18.32 -8.82 -5.83
CA TYR A 414 18.35 -9.77 -6.92
C TYR A 414 19.51 -9.46 -7.86
N LYS A 415 20.22 -10.51 -8.26
CA LYS A 415 21.16 -10.50 -9.36
C LYS A 415 20.44 -10.84 -10.66
N ILE A 416 20.73 -10.09 -11.71
CA ILE A 416 20.16 -10.28 -13.04
C ILE A 416 21.22 -10.94 -13.93
N ASP A 417 20.98 -12.19 -14.30
CA ASP A 417 21.75 -12.86 -15.34
C ASP A 417 21.28 -12.33 -16.69
N CYS A 418 22.00 -11.35 -17.22
CA CYS A 418 21.67 -10.72 -18.49
C CYS A 418 21.83 -11.66 -19.70
N GLU A 419 22.69 -12.67 -19.59
CA GLU A 419 23.00 -13.61 -20.68
C GLU A 419 21.88 -14.66 -20.81
N HIS A 420 21.47 -15.25 -19.67
CA HIS A 420 20.42 -16.26 -19.63
C HIS A 420 19.03 -15.71 -19.32
N ARG A 421 18.90 -14.39 -19.08
CA ARG A 421 17.65 -13.68 -18.75
C ARG A 421 16.97 -14.23 -17.50
N ARG A 422 17.76 -14.41 -16.43
CA ARG A 422 17.29 -14.99 -15.16
C ARG A 422 17.44 -14.00 -14.01
N VAL A 423 16.63 -14.22 -12.99
CA VAL A 423 16.67 -13.49 -11.72
C VAL A 423 17.09 -14.46 -10.65
N GLU A 424 18.11 -14.11 -9.89
CA GLU A 424 18.64 -14.90 -8.79
C GLU A 424 18.58 -14.06 -7.50
N PRO A 425 18.12 -14.61 -6.37
CA PRO A 425 18.26 -13.93 -5.09
C PRO A 425 19.73 -13.58 -4.83
N TYR A 426 19.98 -12.39 -4.30
CA TYR A 426 21.32 -11.92 -3.99
C TYR A 426 21.40 -11.52 -2.52
N GLU A 427 22.45 -11.97 -1.86
CA GLU A 427 22.81 -11.55 -0.52
C GLU A 427 24.03 -10.63 -0.58
N SER A 428 24.00 -9.55 0.16
CA SER A 428 25.06 -8.55 0.19
C SER A 428 26.38 -9.15 0.64
N ASN A 429 27.47 -8.81 -0.04
CA ASN A 429 28.82 -9.09 0.42
C ASN A 429 29.53 -7.79 0.81
N LEU A 430 29.52 -7.49 2.11
CA LEU A 430 30.08 -6.25 2.66
C LEU A 430 31.39 -6.48 3.43
N ALA A 431 32.02 -7.64 3.28
CA ALA A 431 33.24 -8.01 4.01
C ALA A 431 34.42 -7.06 3.75
N GLU A 432 34.47 -6.39 2.60
CA GLU A 432 35.53 -5.42 2.31
C GLU A 432 35.49 -4.20 3.25
N LEU A 433 34.31 -3.83 3.78
CA LEU A 433 34.15 -2.71 4.72
C LEU A 433 34.93 -2.95 6.01
N ASP A 434 35.24 -4.21 6.35
CA ASP A 434 36.02 -4.53 7.55
C ASP A 434 37.47 -4.04 7.49
N ASN A 435 38.00 -3.88 6.28
CA ASN A 435 39.38 -3.44 6.04
C ASN A 435 39.49 -1.94 5.75
N LEU A 436 38.38 -1.21 5.75
CA LEU A 436 38.33 0.22 5.43
C LEU A 436 38.25 1.07 6.70
N THR A 437 38.94 2.20 6.66
CA THR A 437 38.91 3.23 7.71
C THR A 437 38.24 4.50 7.21
N ILE A 438 37.68 5.29 8.12
CA ILE A 438 37.09 6.59 7.81
C ILE A 438 38.21 7.63 7.66
N GLU A 439 38.23 8.37 6.55
CA GLU A 439 39.18 9.48 6.32
C GLU A 439 38.54 10.84 6.53
N SER A 440 37.27 10.97 6.12
CA SER A 440 36.50 12.18 6.39
C SER A 440 35.02 11.89 6.48
N VAL A 441 34.31 12.80 7.12
CA VAL A 441 32.91 12.65 7.48
C VAL A 441 32.16 13.91 7.08
N VAL A 442 31.02 13.76 6.41
CA VAL A 442 30.14 14.87 6.03
C VAL A 442 28.77 14.67 6.65
N LEU A 443 28.31 15.67 7.38
CA LEU A 443 26.96 15.77 7.94
C LEU A 443 26.14 16.72 7.09
N GLU A 444 25.05 16.24 6.49
CA GLU A 444 24.18 17.07 5.65
C GLU A 444 22.71 17.02 6.09
N THR A 445 22.02 18.15 5.96
CA THR A 445 20.56 18.20 5.98
C THR A 445 20.07 18.81 4.68
N TYR A 446 19.04 18.20 4.13
CA TYR A 446 18.30 18.71 3.01
C TYR A 446 16.86 18.97 3.45
N SER A 447 16.32 20.12 3.10
CA SER A 447 14.87 20.33 3.16
C SER A 447 14.36 21.08 1.96
N GLY A 448 13.41 20.47 1.26
CA GLY A 448 12.69 21.07 0.14
C GLY A 448 11.22 20.66 0.16
N GLY A 449 10.34 21.62 -0.11
CA GLY A 449 8.93 21.34 -0.44
C GLY A 449 8.71 21.50 -1.94
N CYS A 450 7.50 21.18 -2.42
CA CYS A 450 7.12 21.41 -3.82
C CYS A 450 7.19 22.89 -4.26
N ILE A 451 7.27 23.83 -3.31
CA ILE A 451 7.32 25.29 -3.55
C ILE A 451 8.47 25.88 -2.72
N GLY A 452 9.45 26.50 -3.38
CA GLY A 452 10.59 27.20 -2.75
C GLY A 452 11.96 26.57 -3.09
N SER A 453 13.05 27.33 -2.88
CA SER A 453 14.41 26.80 -3.07
C SER A 453 14.77 25.85 -1.92
N PRO A 454 15.36 24.68 -2.21
CA PRO A 454 15.78 23.76 -1.16
C PRO A 454 16.86 24.38 -0.28
N ILE A 455 16.74 24.11 1.03
CA ILE A 455 17.77 24.45 2.02
C ILE A 455 18.67 23.23 2.15
N HIS A 456 19.96 23.42 1.86
CA HIS A 456 21.00 22.42 2.05
C HIS A 456 22.04 22.96 3.03
N ASN A 457 22.17 22.32 4.19
CA ASN A 457 23.23 22.62 5.15
C ASN A 457 24.20 21.44 5.20
N ALA A 458 25.51 21.68 5.12
CA ALA A 458 26.51 20.62 5.28
C ALA A 458 27.74 21.06 6.09
N VAL A 459 28.28 20.15 6.90
CA VAL A 459 29.54 20.30 7.65
C VAL A 459 30.45 19.13 7.35
N ARG A 460 31.72 19.42 7.02
CA ARG A 460 32.76 18.41 6.78
C ARG A 460 33.80 18.40 7.90
N TYR A 461 34.15 17.19 8.33
CA TYR A 461 35.23 16.88 9.25
C TYR A 461 36.29 16.04 8.53
N GLU A 462 37.57 16.37 8.73
CA GLU A 462 38.70 15.66 8.11
C GLU A 462 39.71 15.28 9.19
N LEU A 463 40.36 14.12 9.02
CA LEU A 463 41.38 13.65 9.95
C LEU A 463 42.58 14.63 9.96
N ASN A 464 43.01 15.03 11.16
CA ASN A 464 44.17 15.89 11.38
C ASN A 464 45.42 15.07 11.78
N ALA A 465 46.55 15.76 11.92
CA ALA A 465 47.82 15.13 12.26
C ALA A 465 47.84 14.52 13.67
N GLU A 466 46.98 15.03 14.57
CA GLU A 466 46.78 14.54 15.94
C GLU A 466 45.91 13.28 16.02
N GLY A 467 45.37 12.82 14.88
CA GLY A 467 44.58 11.59 14.79
C GLY A 467 43.09 11.78 15.09
N ASP A 468 42.58 13.00 15.06
CA ASP A 468 41.20 13.37 15.31
C ASP A 468 40.53 14.05 14.11
N PHE A 469 39.21 14.10 14.10
CA PHE A 469 38.46 14.68 12.99
C PHE A 469 38.14 16.16 13.28
N GLU A 470 38.86 17.06 12.60
CA GLU A 470 38.68 18.50 12.74
C GLU A 470 37.68 19.03 11.72
N ARG A 471 36.81 19.95 12.15
CA ARG A 471 35.85 20.62 11.28
C ARG A 471 36.55 21.55 10.29
N ARG A 472 36.41 21.32 8.99
CA ARG A 472 37.12 22.06 7.92
C ARG A 472 36.26 22.98 7.08
N LYS A 473 35.00 22.60 6.76
CA LYS A 473 34.16 23.34 5.80
C LYS A 473 32.70 23.43 6.23
N PHE A 474 32.08 24.55 5.85
CA PHE A 474 30.66 24.83 6.01
C PHE A 474 30.02 25.11 4.66
N PHE A 475 28.85 24.54 4.42
CA PHE A 475 28.00 24.89 3.29
C PHE A 475 26.67 25.41 3.83
N LYS A 476 26.45 26.73 3.66
CA LYS A 476 25.19 27.45 3.87
C LYS A 476 24.44 27.08 5.17
N LEU A 477 25.05 27.36 6.33
CA LEU A 477 24.52 27.00 7.65
C LEU A 477 23.92 28.17 8.42
N SER A 478 22.70 27.99 8.92
CA SER A 478 22.03 28.96 9.79
C SER A 478 22.56 28.99 11.23
N THR A 479 23.16 27.89 11.73
CA THR A 479 23.61 27.75 13.13
C THR A 479 24.94 26.98 13.30
N PRO A 480 26.07 27.45 12.71
CA PRO A 480 27.35 26.72 12.70
C PRO A 480 27.95 26.44 14.09
N ASN A 481 27.56 27.20 15.12
CA ASN A 481 28.06 27.05 16.50
C ASN A 481 27.52 25.83 17.25
N ARG A 482 26.47 25.18 16.73
CA ARG A 482 25.90 23.96 17.35
C ARG A 482 26.73 22.70 17.11
N PHE A 483 27.62 22.75 16.11
CA PHE A 483 28.52 21.65 15.79
C PHE A 483 29.82 21.70 16.59
N PRO A 484 30.35 20.55 17.03
CA PRO A 484 31.65 20.50 17.67
C PRO A 484 32.74 20.87 16.67
N LYS A 485 33.81 21.47 17.17
CA LYS A 485 35.01 21.76 16.37
C LYS A 485 35.79 20.49 16.01
N LYS A 486 35.60 19.44 16.80
CA LYS A 486 36.34 18.19 16.76
C LYS A 486 35.40 17.01 17.01
N LEU A 487 35.56 15.93 16.27
CA LEU A 487 34.99 14.63 16.59
C LEU A 487 36.14 13.70 16.99
N GLU A 488 35.97 12.98 18.10
CA GLU A 488 36.98 12.04 18.58
C GLU A 488 37.01 10.82 17.66
N LYS A 489 38.21 10.39 17.26
CA LYS A 489 38.36 9.22 16.39
C LYS A 489 37.80 7.95 17.03
N ALA A 490 37.99 7.77 18.34
CA ALA A 490 37.48 6.61 19.07
C ALA A 490 35.94 6.49 18.99
N ASP A 491 35.23 7.62 19.06
CA ASP A 491 33.76 7.65 18.92
C ASP A 491 33.33 7.26 17.50
N LEU A 492 34.02 7.76 16.48
CA LEU A 492 33.74 7.43 15.08
C LEU A 492 34.09 5.98 14.74
N ASP A 493 35.18 5.45 15.28
CA ASP A 493 35.56 4.04 15.11
C ASP A 493 34.53 3.11 15.80
N SER A 494 34.03 3.50 16.97
CA SER A 494 32.94 2.80 17.67
C SER A 494 31.65 2.81 16.86
N LEU A 495 31.28 3.97 16.29
CA LEU A 495 30.13 4.09 15.41
C LEU A 495 30.30 3.26 14.13
N TRP A 496 31.50 3.26 13.54
CA TRP A 496 31.82 2.45 12.36
C TRP A 496 31.65 0.95 12.63
N ALA A 497 32.14 0.47 13.78
CA ALA A 497 31.97 -0.92 14.19
C ALA A 497 30.50 -1.32 14.37
N VAL A 498 29.66 -0.39 14.85
CA VAL A 498 28.22 -0.60 14.97
C VAL A 498 27.56 -0.67 13.60
N LEU A 499 27.89 0.26 12.70
CA LEU A 499 27.34 0.29 11.35
C LEU A 499 27.59 -1.03 10.66
N LYS A 500 28.83 -1.52 10.65
CA LYS A 500 29.19 -2.81 10.03
C LYS A 500 28.37 -3.99 10.57
N LYS A 501 28.00 -4.01 11.85
CA LYS A 501 27.14 -5.04 12.44
C LYS A 501 25.66 -4.89 12.08
N GLY A 502 25.22 -3.67 11.80
CA GLY A 502 23.82 -3.31 11.57
C GLY A 502 23.35 -3.39 10.12
N LEU A 503 24.22 -3.72 9.15
CA LEU A 503 23.94 -3.76 7.71
C LEU A 503 23.13 -5.00 7.31
N ASP A 504 21.86 -5.07 7.71
CA ASP A 504 20.95 -6.24 7.65
C ASP A 504 21.01 -7.21 8.86
N GLY A 505 21.57 -6.75 9.98
CA GLY A 505 21.54 -7.45 11.27
C GLY A 505 20.22 -7.32 12.06
N LYS A 506 20.03 -8.17 13.08
CA LYS A 506 18.93 -8.02 14.05
C LYS A 506 19.00 -6.65 14.74
N PRO A 507 17.86 -6.00 15.01
CA PRO A 507 17.85 -4.73 15.72
C PRO A 507 18.49 -4.89 17.10
N GLU A 508 19.33 -3.92 17.49
CA GLU A 508 19.90 -3.88 18.84
C GLU A 508 18.79 -3.69 19.88
N SER A 509 18.92 -4.35 21.04
CA SER A 509 18.02 -4.11 22.17
C SER A 509 18.01 -2.63 22.55
N ILE A 510 16.82 -2.04 22.66
CA ILE A 510 16.66 -0.61 22.93
C ILE A 510 16.31 -0.41 24.40
N PRO A 511 17.16 0.25 25.22
CA PRO A 511 16.73 0.74 26.52
C PRO A 511 15.75 1.91 26.31
N PHE A 512 14.45 1.61 26.26
CA PHE A 512 13.39 2.57 26.04
C PHE A 512 12.63 2.80 27.36
N SER A 513 13.20 3.59 28.28
CA SER A 513 12.51 3.94 29.53
C SER A 513 11.61 5.16 29.33
N VAL A 514 10.31 5.00 29.58
CA VAL A 514 9.32 6.08 29.50
C VAL A 514 9.03 6.61 30.91
N THR A 515 9.30 7.90 31.13
CA THR A 515 8.99 8.61 32.38
C THR A 515 7.55 9.11 32.39
N GLU A 516 7.04 9.53 33.55
CA GLU A 516 5.71 10.16 33.63
C GLU A 516 5.58 11.44 32.81
N GLU A 517 6.66 12.23 32.69
CA GLU A 517 6.65 13.41 31.81
C GLU A 517 6.60 13.01 30.34
N ASP A 518 7.30 11.95 29.93
CA ASP A 518 7.22 11.42 28.56
C ASP A 518 5.78 10.99 28.22
N LYS A 519 5.09 10.30 29.14
CA LYS A 519 3.68 9.91 28.96
C LYS A 519 2.77 11.12 28.79
N LYS A 520 2.98 12.17 29.58
CA LYS A 520 2.19 13.41 29.51
C LYS A 520 2.40 14.12 28.18
N CYS A 521 3.64 14.23 27.72
CA CYS A 521 3.94 14.81 26.43
C CYS A 521 3.37 13.96 25.27
N TYR A 522 3.41 12.64 25.40
CA TYR A 522 2.81 11.74 24.43
C TYR A 522 1.30 11.90 24.31
N ARG A 523 0.55 12.06 25.40
CA ARG A 523 -0.89 12.34 25.34
C ARG A 523 -1.19 13.66 24.61
N ARG A 524 -0.39 14.71 24.84
CA ARG A 524 -0.49 15.97 24.07
C ARG A 524 -0.16 15.77 22.58
N TYR A 525 0.80 14.90 22.28
CA TYR A 525 1.15 14.53 20.91
C TYR A 525 0.00 13.78 20.22
N VAL A 526 -0.63 12.84 20.93
CA VAL A 526 -1.83 12.12 20.47
C VAL A 526 -2.96 13.10 20.15
N ASP A 527 -3.23 14.06 21.03
CA ASP A 527 -4.24 15.11 20.78
C ASP A 527 -3.96 15.90 19.50
N LYS A 528 -2.69 16.27 19.27
CA LYS A 528 -2.27 16.97 18.04
C LYS A 528 -2.33 16.08 16.79
N LYS A 529 -2.07 14.78 16.90
CA LYS A 529 -2.10 13.85 15.76
C LYS A 529 -3.51 13.44 15.37
N LEU A 530 -4.37 13.20 16.36
CA LEU A 530 -5.75 12.81 16.14
C LEU A 530 -6.62 13.99 15.70
N SER A 531 -6.28 15.24 16.06
CA SER A 531 -6.96 16.42 15.51
C SER A 531 -6.90 16.51 13.99
N ASP A 532 -5.88 15.88 13.38
CA ASP A 532 -5.58 16.05 11.96
C ASP A 532 -6.11 14.90 11.08
N PHE A 533 -6.39 13.69 11.63
CA PHE A 533 -6.52 12.50 10.77
C PHE A 533 -7.48 11.39 11.19
N ILE A 534 -7.94 11.27 12.45
CA ILE A 534 -8.76 10.11 12.85
C ILE A 534 -9.93 10.56 13.73
N LYS A 535 -11.16 10.27 13.26
CA LYS A 535 -12.42 10.61 13.91
C LYS A 535 -13.14 9.40 14.52
N GLU A 536 -12.41 8.28 14.68
CA GLU A 536 -12.88 7.02 15.29
C GLU A 536 -13.00 7.09 16.81
N GLU A 537 -14.16 6.66 17.31
CA GLU A 537 -14.45 6.53 18.73
C GLU A 537 -13.57 5.44 19.37
N GLY A 538 -13.02 5.69 20.55
CA GLY A 538 -12.14 4.74 21.25
C GLY A 538 -10.68 4.73 20.77
N VAL A 539 -10.36 5.26 19.58
CA VAL A 539 -8.96 5.43 19.11
C VAL A 539 -8.18 6.27 20.11
N ARG A 540 -8.70 7.45 20.46
CA ARG A 540 -8.04 8.34 21.41
C ARG A 540 -7.79 7.65 22.75
N ASP A 541 -8.78 6.92 23.26
CA ASP A 541 -8.69 6.22 24.54
C ASP A 541 -7.64 5.11 24.50
N PHE A 542 -7.59 4.33 23.41
CA PHE A 542 -6.54 3.35 23.20
C PHE A 542 -5.15 4.00 23.23
N PHE A 543 -4.91 5.02 22.39
CA PHE A 543 -3.62 5.68 22.33
C PHE A 543 -3.26 6.33 23.67
N TYR A 544 -4.24 6.83 24.42
CA TYR A 544 -4.04 7.36 25.77
C TYR A 544 -3.63 6.28 26.77
N LEU A 545 -4.41 5.22 26.88
CA LEU A 545 -4.18 4.12 27.83
C LEU A 545 -2.88 3.37 27.50
N PHE A 546 -2.51 3.30 26.21
CA PHE A 546 -1.26 2.69 25.79
C PHE A 546 -0.04 3.30 26.48
N ALA A 547 -0.06 4.62 26.76
CA ALA A 547 1.02 5.33 27.45
C ALA A 547 1.37 4.69 28.81
N ASP A 548 0.39 4.14 29.51
CA ASP A 548 0.58 3.54 30.83
C ASP A 548 1.11 2.11 30.73
N SER A 549 0.82 1.42 29.62
CA SER A 549 1.25 0.04 29.37
C SER A 549 2.65 -0.08 28.76
N ILE A 550 3.21 0.98 28.17
CA ILE A 550 4.41 0.88 27.33
C ILE A 550 5.64 0.33 28.07
N ASN A 551 5.79 0.63 29.36
CA ASN A 551 6.91 0.14 30.18
C ASN A 551 6.79 -1.36 30.53
N THR A 552 5.67 -2.01 30.21
CA THR A 552 5.50 -3.47 30.34
C THR A 552 6.10 -4.25 29.18
N LEU A 553 6.40 -3.56 28.06
CA LEU A 553 7.01 -4.18 26.88
C LEU A 553 8.50 -4.39 27.11
N ASP A 554 9.02 -5.53 26.66
CA ASP A 554 10.45 -5.79 26.70
C ASP A 554 11.21 -5.00 25.62
N ALA A 555 12.48 -4.72 25.90
CA ALA A 555 13.36 -3.95 25.03
C ALA A 555 13.56 -4.58 23.63
N GLY A 556 13.46 -5.91 23.51
CA GLY A 556 13.56 -6.62 22.24
C GLY A 556 12.31 -6.43 21.37
N THR A 557 11.12 -6.48 21.98
CA THR A 557 9.85 -6.18 21.29
C THR A 557 9.82 -4.74 20.76
N ILE A 558 10.21 -3.77 21.59
CA ILE A 558 10.30 -2.36 21.17
C ILE A 558 11.29 -2.20 20.01
N ALA A 559 12.46 -2.84 20.11
CA ALA A 559 13.48 -2.84 19.06
C ALA A 559 12.96 -3.39 17.74
N ASN A 560 12.26 -4.52 17.78
CA ASN A 560 11.66 -5.12 16.61
C ASN A 560 10.66 -4.15 15.97
N ILE A 561 9.69 -3.64 16.74
CA ILE A 561 8.63 -2.76 16.22
C ILE A 561 9.21 -1.51 15.56
N LEU A 562 10.13 -0.80 16.22
CA LEU A 562 10.74 0.41 15.66
C LEU A 562 11.57 0.12 14.40
N SER A 563 12.13 -1.09 14.28
CA SER A 563 12.95 -1.52 13.14
C SER A 563 12.18 -2.03 11.92
N MET A 564 10.85 -2.23 12.04
CA MET A 564 9.98 -2.74 10.97
C MET A 564 9.70 -1.70 9.87
N GLY A 565 10.04 -0.43 10.09
CA GLY A 565 9.81 0.62 9.12
C GLY A 565 10.53 0.37 7.79
N ASN A 566 9.89 0.76 6.68
CA ASN A 566 10.56 0.74 5.39
C ASN A 566 11.51 1.95 5.27
N PRO A 567 12.81 1.74 4.99
CA PRO A 567 13.78 2.84 4.88
C PRO A 567 13.55 3.77 3.68
N TYR A 568 12.79 3.33 2.67
CA TYR A 568 12.38 4.13 1.52
C TYR A 568 11.04 4.85 1.71
N ALA A 569 10.31 4.62 2.81
CA ALA A 569 9.04 5.29 3.05
C ALA A 569 9.24 6.80 3.23
N ILE A 570 8.53 7.58 2.42
CA ILE A 570 8.50 9.05 2.47
C ILE A 570 7.06 9.46 2.78
N ASP A 571 6.85 10.15 3.91
CA ASP A 571 5.54 10.68 4.28
C ASP A 571 5.30 12.02 3.55
N ALA A 572 4.65 11.98 2.38
CA ALA A 572 4.10 13.12 1.62
C ALA A 572 5.10 14.15 0.99
N THR A 573 4.52 15.19 0.36
CA THR A 573 5.06 16.13 -0.66
C THR A 573 6.20 17.08 -0.22
N GLY A 574 6.90 16.77 0.86
CA GLY A 574 8.03 17.54 1.36
C GLY A 574 9.13 16.63 1.87
N ILE A 575 10.36 16.87 1.42
CA ILE A 575 11.49 15.99 1.73
C ILE A 575 12.40 16.69 2.74
N ASN A 576 12.39 16.22 3.99
CA ASN A 576 13.42 16.52 4.98
C ASN A 576 14.35 15.31 5.07
N GLN A 577 15.59 15.44 4.59
CA GLN A 577 16.57 14.37 4.63
C GLN A 577 17.71 14.74 5.55
N THR A 578 18.18 13.75 6.29
CA THR A 578 19.42 13.82 7.04
C THR A 578 20.38 12.81 6.46
N ASN A 579 21.50 13.28 5.93
CA ASN A 579 22.52 12.46 5.30
C ASN A 579 23.80 12.47 6.14
N PHE A 580 24.45 11.32 6.16
CA PHE A 580 25.76 11.14 6.75
C PHE A 580 26.66 10.39 5.79
N VAL A 581 27.74 11.03 5.36
CA VAL A 581 28.64 10.50 4.34
C VAL A 581 29.98 10.19 4.99
N PHE A 582 30.39 8.93 4.94
CA PHE A 582 31.74 8.50 5.29
C PHE A 582 32.56 8.38 4.02
N ILE A 583 33.66 9.13 3.94
CA ILE A 583 34.66 8.95 2.89
C ILE A 583 35.71 7.98 3.46
N LEU A 584 35.93 6.89 2.73
CA LEU A 584 36.71 5.75 3.18
C LEU A 584 38.11 5.74 2.55
N SER A 585 39.02 4.98 3.15
CA SER A 585 40.44 4.89 2.76
C SER A 585 40.72 4.35 1.35
N ASN A 586 39.71 3.82 0.67
CA ASN A 586 39.80 3.41 -0.73
C ASN A 586 39.27 4.47 -1.72
N GLY A 587 38.88 5.65 -1.23
CA GLY A 587 38.29 6.73 -2.02
C GLY A 587 36.79 6.60 -2.28
N GLU A 588 36.17 5.48 -1.91
CA GLU A 588 34.71 5.29 -1.96
C GLU A 588 34.03 6.00 -0.78
N PHE A 589 32.70 6.09 -0.83
CA PHE A 589 31.91 6.60 0.28
C PHE A 589 30.76 5.67 0.65
N LEU A 590 30.43 5.68 1.95
CA LEU A 590 29.20 5.10 2.47
C LEU A 590 28.26 6.23 2.87
N LEU A 591 27.07 6.24 2.28
CA LEU A 591 26.02 7.23 2.52
C LEU A 591 24.93 6.63 3.40
N LEU A 592 24.68 7.21 4.57
CA LEU A 592 23.52 6.92 5.41
C LEU A 592 22.48 8.03 5.27
N ARG A 593 21.22 7.66 5.11
CA ARG A 593 20.09 8.57 4.95
C ARG A 593 18.95 8.24 5.90
N ASN A 594 18.34 9.27 6.43
CA ASN A 594 17.03 9.20 7.06
C ASN A 594 16.03 9.99 6.22
N LEU A 595 15.06 9.27 5.62
CA LEU A 595 14.12 9.83 4.63
C LEU A 595 12.74 10.19 5.22
N LYS A 596 12.56 10.17 6.54
CA LYS A 596 11.27 10.44 7.20
C LYS A 596 10.94 11.95 7.21
N LEU A 597 9.65 12.31 7.15
CA LEU A 597 9.17 13.71 7.18
C LEU A 597 9.66 14.49 8.42
N SER A 598 9.71 13.80 9.57
CA SER A 598 10.24 14.29 10.84
C SER A 598 11.32 13.32 11.36
N PRO A 599 12.57 13.43 10.90
CA PRO A 599 13.65 12.54 11.33
C PRO A 599 13.99 12.79 12.80
N ASN A 600 14.21 11.71 13.56
CA ASN A 600 14.62 11.74 14.96
C ASN A 600 15.60 10.58 15.27
N TYR A 601 16.23 10.56 16.44
CA TYR A 601 17.25 9.55 16.74
C TYR A 601 16.70 8.12 16.90
N LEU A 602 15.39 7.99 17.16
CA LEU A 602 14.65 6.72 17.24
C LEU A 602 14.13 6.25 15.87
N ALA A 603 14.27 7.07 14.82
CA ALA A 603 13.82 6.74 13.48
C ALA A 603 14.79 5.77 12.80
N ILE A 604 14.55 4.47 13.01
CA ILE A 604 15.18 3.37 12.27
C ILE A 604 14.14 2.71 11.33
N PRO A 605 14.59 1.87 10.37
CA PRO A 605 15.96 1.76 9.88
C PRO A 605 16.44 3.03 9.16
N TRP A 606 17.75 3.24 9.15
CA TRP A 606 18.41 4.21 8.25
C TRP A 606 18.75 3.51 6.94
N LEU A 607 18.64 4.21 5.81
CA LEU A 607 19.04 3.69 4.50
C LEU A 607 20.53 3.94 4.29
N ALA A 608 21.32 2.87 4.25
CA ALA A 608 22.72 2.94 3.83
C ALA A 608 22.86 2.65 2.34
N SER A 609 23.86 3.27 1.72
CA SER A 609 24.24 3.05 0.34
C SER A 609 25.77 2.97 0.23
N TYR A 610 26.28 1.92 -0.39
CA TYR A 610 27.71 1.72 -0.64
C TYR A 610 27.91 1.09 -2.03
N LYS A 611 28.74 1.70 -2.88
CA LYS A 611 28.91 1.31 -4.30
C LYS A 611 27.58 1.17 -5.07
N GLY A 612 26.58 1.96 -4.67
CA GLY A 612 25.23 1.95 -5.25
C GLY A 612 24.31 0.85 -4.71
N GLU A 613 24.80 -0.08 -3.91
CA GLU A 613 23.98 -1.07 -3.22
C GLU A 613 23.37 -0.45 -1.95
N ASP A 614 22.05 -0.63 -1.78
CA ASP A 614 21.32 -0.11 -0.63
C ASP A 614 21.01 -1.22 0.39
N PHE A 615 21.10 -0.93 1.68
CA PHE A 615 20.80 -1.84 2.78
C PHE A 615 20.32 -1.07 4.02
N ALA A 616 19.67 -1.76 4.95
CA ALA A 616 19.03 -1.11 6.08
C ALA A 616 19.87 -1.23 7.36
N VAL A 617 20.09 -0.09 8.01
CA VAL A 617 20.82 0.01 9.28
C VAL A 617 19.85 0.12 10.44
N ARG A 618 19.81 -0.92 11.26
CA ARG A 618 18.89 -1.06 12.40
C ARG A 618 19.54 -0.80 13.76
N SER A 619 20.36 0.25 13.84
CA SER A 619 20.99 0.66 15.09
C SER A 619 20.63 2.10 15.46
N LEU A 620 20.08 2.27 16.66
CA LEU A 620 19.81 3.57 17.26
C LEU A 620 21.07 4.37 17.56
N ARG A 621 22.21 3.70 17.74
CA ARG A 621 23.47 4.38 18.08
C ARG A 621 23.85 5.43 17.04
N VAL A 622 23.46 5.20 15.78
CA VAL A 622 23.63 6.17 14.68
C VAL A 622 22.86 7.45 14.97
N GLY A 623 21.57 7.35 15.28
CA GLY A 623 20.73 8.49 15.61
C GLY A 623 21.15 9.18 16.90
N LEU A 624 21.48 8.41 17.95
CA LEU A 624 21.89 8.93 19.26
C LEU A 624 23.21 9.71 19.17
N TRP A 625 24.20 9.15 18.47
CA TRP A 625 25.46 9.84 18.23
C TRP A 625 25.22 11.14 17.45
N LEU A 626 24.40 11.09 16.40
CA LEU A 626 24.08 12.28 15.61
C LEU A 626 23.38 13.37 16.44
N ASP A 627 22.43 12.99 17.29
CA ASP A 627 21.75 13.92 18.20
C ASP A 627 22.74 14.61 19.14
N ALA A 628 23.65 13.83 19.74
CA ALA A 628 24.67 14.32 20.66
C ALA A 628 25.65 15.29 19.97
N VAL A 629 26.20 14.93 18.81
CA VAL A 629 27.18 15.77 18.11
C VAL A 629 26.55 16.98 17.43
N THR A 630 25.26 16.94 17.09
CA THR A 630 24.58 18.09 16.47
C THR A 630 23.78 18.94 17.45
N LYS A 631 23.69 18.52 18.73
CA LYS A 631 22.82 19.11 19.76
C LYS A 631 21.38 19.25 19.26
N GLY A 632 20.85 18.18 18.65
CA GLY A 632 19.49 18.11 18.10
C GLY A 632 19.23 18.96 16.86
N LEU A 633 20.27 19.48 16.18
CA LEU A 633 20.09 20.32 15.00
C LEU A 633 19.57 19.54 13.77
N PHE A 634 20.00 18.29 13.60
CA PHE A 634 19.73 17.49 12.39
C PHE A 634 18.43 16.69 12.50
N LEU A 635 18.00 16.47 13.72
CA LEU A 635 16.87 15.64 14.09
C LEU A 635 15.80 16.61 14.57
N ARG A 636 14.91 17.01 13.66
CA ARG A 636 13.97 18.13 13.81
C ARG A 636 13.00 17.99 15.00
N CYS A 637 12.91 16.80 15.59
CA CYS A 637 12.08 16.52 16.75
C CYS A 637 12.83 15.59 17.72
N THR A 638 13.00 16.02 18.97
CA THR A 638 13.36 15.15 20.09
C THR A 638 12.08 14.74 20.80
N THR A 639 11.44 13.64 20.40
CA THR A 639 10.29 13.18 21.18
C THR A 639 10.18 11.66 21.16
N LYS A 640 10.38 11.05 22.34
CA LYS A 640 10.01 9.65 22.60
C LYS A 640 8.55 9.40 22.20
N GLU A 641 7.71 10.42 22.28
CA GLU A 641 6.30 10.48 21.89
C GLU A 641 6.06 9.96 20.46
N GLN A 642 6.95 10.26 19.50
CA GLN A 642 6.80 9.75 18.13
C GLN A 642 7.08 8.24 18.04
N ALA A 643 8.04 7.74 18.84
CA ALA A 643 8.30 6.31 18.95
C ALA A 643 7.17 5.60 19.71
N MET A 644 6.70 6.19 20.82
CA MET A 644 5.52 5.73 21.55
C MET A 644 4.31 5.63 20.62
N TRP A 645 4.10 6.65 19.77
CA TRP A 645 3.05 6.65 18.75
C TRP A 645 3.19 5.50 17.74
N GLN A 646 4.40 5.27 17.21
CA GLN A 646 4.65 4.15 16.28
C GLN A 646 4.39 2.79 16.95
N ILE A 647 4.82 2.61 18.19
CA ILE A 647 4.59 1.37 18.94
C ILE A 647 3.10 1.20 19.24
N ALA A 648 2.43 2.23 19.76
CA ALA A 648 1.00 2.21 20.03
C ALA A 648 0.21 1.85 18.78
N ARG A 649 0.55 2.48 17.66
CA ARG A 649 -0.08 2.27 16.37
C ARG A 649 0.07 0.83 15.87
N TYR A 650 1.26 0.24 16.01
CA TYR A 650 1.49 -1.17 15.70
C TYR A 650 0.55 -2.11 16.49
N TYR A 651 0.29 -1.82 17.77
CA TYR A 651 -0.64 -2.60 18.59
C TYR A 651 -2.11 -2.31 18.26
N TRP A 652 -2.44 -1.07 17.89
CA TRP A 652 -3.77 -0.70 17.43
C TRP A 652 -4.15 -1.49 16.17
N GLU A 653 -3.26 -1.51 15.17
CA GLU A 653 -3.49 -2.14 13.87
C GLU A 653 -3.56 -3.68 13.95
N LYS A 654 -3.07 -4.27 15.04
CA LYS A 654 -3.14 -5.71 15.29
C LYS A 654 -4.42 -6.17 15.99
N GLN A 655 -5.15 -5.26 16.65
CA GLN A 655 -6.46 -5.56 17.27
C GLN A 655 -7.54 -5.85 16.23
#